data_AF-A0A2V5H5I7-F1
#
_entry.id   AF-A0A2V5H5I7-F1
#
_cell.length_a   1.000
_cell.length_b   1.000
_cell.length_c   1.000
_cell.angle_alpha   90.00
_cell.angle_beta   90.00
_cell.angle_gamma   90.00
#
_symmetry.space_group_name_H-M   'P 1'
#
loop_
_entity.id
_entity.type
_entity.pdbx_description
1 polymer ?
#
loop_
_entity_poly.entity_id
_entity_poly.type
_entity_poly.pdbx_seq_one_letter_code
_entity_poly.pdbx_strand_id
1 'polypeptide(L)'
;MSQADTPLVVQKYPVLHQVYEALGLATLYTHHAGDFRAALQIVEAECSICDAKDEARLAAALTGRGIVRTLQGNCVGALADLRAATTMEHSDLPLKLLACLYWYQATRTQYALFPDNGPAGAKEIQYRFDAVQTLQDWQAQTSPLSEAYSTDPPLRVVDQALRLYRSLTSFPRANPGADSTFRTAQDTLLSGIDTDYDTLAIWRPDPRMLGHMRLLRARTALRIHGREEAMQDLAIAEQLAREVDDSVGLADVELTRGDFLAAPLSSPGVWNSLLAESTYDTCLHWQADEAEWDVDTERIGEAKARYDAALTRFAAANARRGIAAVKMRLGCLEVLEGMRRVVFEPSFAAAKTDIERAVAISSELGDMMAVQLGRAQLALCAIGQGDQSEQTQQVGVSLGTWGRREGSFGFTLGVGLFFARIGWRWINHLGDYERALACFRLAETLFQALQASLSRVHSIVDQLKVYQMVGDFPSCTRTLERALDECLEVQKREPGLVAEVSRLARWISIEMLGLATKRAVPHLIERVRAYIKNVRKTHESADPAGLSAGLDIFQELLNRLQAGEDLADSSSEPSVGHALYQQDATQMTDLFLESQLADSEIYQDLYSGKEAKKNGHPAEAHVCFDRVRVVAESMSGYRRHYFYALADAYEGEYQRAAPAYTQTGLTGGRRTAKAGFRLAVSHKWKKGWDTSKLRSCNMKKGSDLAEAARPA
;
A
#
# COMPACT_ATOMS: atom_id res chain seq x y z
N MET A 1 21.22 20.08 -20.59
CA MET A 1 22.59 19.59 -20.81
C MET A 1 23.27 20.56 -21.77
N SER A 2 24.49 21.00 -21.48
CA SER A 2 25.30 21.70 -22.48
C SER A 2 25.77 20.69 -23.53
N GLN A 3 26.10 21.11 -24.75
CA GLN A 3 26.72 20.22 -25.76
C GLN A 3 28.01 19.54 -25.24
N ALA A 4 28.65 20.09 -24.20
CA ALA A 4 29.86 19.53 -23.59
C ALA A 4 29.59 18.34 -22.64
N ASP A 5 28.35 18.17 -22.14
CA ASP A 5 27.98 17.09 -21.20
C ASP A 5 27.28 15.92 -21.89
N THR A 6 26.96 16.05 -23.17
CA THR A 6 26.37 14.97 -23.97
C THR A 6 27.45 13.93 -24.29
N PRO A 7 27.25 12.63 -23.95
CA PRO A 7 28.20 11.57 -24.28
C PRO A 7 28.67 11.62 -25.73
N LEU A 8 29.96 11.43 -25.96
CA LEU A 8 30.55 11.42 -27.30
C LEU A 8 29.91 10.34 -28.17
N VAL A 9 29.51 9.21 -27.58
CA VAL A 9 28.75 8.17 -28.27
C VAL A 9 27.39 8.66 -28.77
N VAL A 10 26.70 9.53 -28.01
CA VAL A 10 25.44 10.13 -28.45
C VAL A 10 25.69 11.09 -29.62
N GLN A 11 26.80 11.82 -29.61
CA GLN A 11 27.18 12.72 -30.72
C GLN A 11 27.62 11.93 -31.96
N LYS A 12 28.27 10.77 -31.77
CA LYS A 12 28.77 9.89 -32.83
C LYS A 12 27.65 9.30 -33.69
N TYR A 13 26.51 8.96 -33.09
CA TYR A 13 25.38 8.35 -33.79
C TYR A 13 24.26 9.37 -34.00
N PRO A 14 23.96 9.79 -35.25
CA PRO A 14 22.96 10.82 -35.52
C PRO A 14 21.58 10.55 -34.90
N VAL A 15 21.14 9.29 -34.92
CA VAL A 15 19.87 8.89 -34.29
C VAL A 15 19.83 9.17 -32.79
N LEU A 16 20.91 8.88 -32.06
CA LEU A 16 20.98 9.12 -30.62
C LEU A 16 20.97 10.62 -30.32
N HIS A 17 21.70 11.41 -31.11
CA HIS A 17 21.73 12.85 -30.96
C HIS A 17 20.34 13.47 -31.14
N GLN A 18 19.66 13.14 -32.24
CA GLN A 18 18.30 13.64 -32.53
C GLN A 18 17.28 13.21 -31.47
N VAL A 19 17.42 12.00 -30.92
CA VAL A 19 16.59 11.52 -29.81
C VAL A 19 16.80 12.36 -28.57
N TYR A 20 18.05 12.61 -28.18
CA TYR A 20 18.36 13.43 -27.01
C TYR A 20 17.82 14.86 -27.16
N GLU A 21 17.90 15.44 -28.36
CA GLU A 21 17.30 16.75 -28.66
C GLU A 21 15.76 16.72 -28.53
N ALA A 22 15.11 15.71 -29.11
CA ALA A 22 13.65 15.55 -29.01
C ALA A 22 13.18 15.33 -27.56
N LEU A 23 14.00 14.66 -26.74
CA LEU A 23 13.78 14.50 -25.31
C LEU A 23 14.04 15.80 -24.52
N GLY A 24 14.42 16.91 -25.16
CA GLY A 24 14.80 18.15 -24.46
C GLY A 24 15.98 17.93 -23.51
N LEU A 25 16.86 16.98 -23.85
CA LEU A 25 17.98 16.49 -23.04
C LEU A 25 17.54 15.89 -21.69
N ALA A 26 16.27 15.50 -21.56
CA ALA A 26 15.77 14.78 -20.40
C ALA A 26 16.33 13.35 -20.41
N THR A 27 17.21 13.06 -19.44
CA THR A 27 17.72 11.70 -19.19
C THR A 27 16.91 10.96 -18.14
N LEU A 28 15.97 11.65 -17.48
CA LEU A 28 15.18 11.16 -16.36
C LEU A 28 13.70 11.49 -16.56
N TYR A 29 12.82 10.59 -16.13
CA TYR A 29 11.37 10.74 -16.29
C TYR A 29 10.83 12.03 -15.65
N THR A 30 11.33 12.35 -14.45
CA THR A 30 10.83 13.44 -13.59
C THR A 30 11.17 14.85 -14.08
N HIS A 31 12.00 14.98 -15.13
CA HIS A 31 12.37 16.27 -15.71
C HIS A 31 11.30 16.71 -16.71
N HIS A 32 10.57 17.82 -16.49
CA HIS A 32 9.36 18.13 -17.27
C HIS A 32 9.59 18.77 -18.67
N ALA A 33 10.71 18.47 -19.36
CA ALA A 33 10.98 18.78 -20.78
C ALA A 33 10.95 17.57 -21.76
N GLY A 34 10.70 17.81 -23.04
CA GLY A 34 10.80 16.81 -24.12
C GLY A 34 9.47 16.29 -24.68
N ASP A 35 9.55 15.71 -25.88
CA ASP A 35 8.46 15.05 -26.60
C ASP A 35 8.84 13.58 -26.87
N PHE A 36 8.27 12.67 -26.09
CA PHE A 36 8.61 11.26 -26.17
C PHE A 36 8.06 10.60 -27.44
N ARG A 37 6.95 11.11 -27.99
CA ARG A 37 6.37 10.61 -29.23
C ARG A 37 7.26 10.99 -30.40
N ALA A 38 7.70 12.24 -30.49
CA ALA A 38 8.64 12.68 -31.52
C ALA A 38 9.96 11.88 -31.44
N ALA A 39 10.51 11.71 -30.23
CA ALA A 39 11.70 10.90 -30.02
C ALA A 39 11.52 9.44 -30.46
N LEU A 40 10.35 8.84 -30.18
CA LEU A 40 10.03 7.47 -30.60
C LEU A 40 9.91 7.36 -32.13
N GLN A 41 9.30 8.34 -32.79
CA GLN A 41 9.17 8.35 -34.26
C GLN A 41 10.54 8.40 -34.95
N ILE A 42 11.48 9.19 -34.42
CA ILE A 42 12.85 9.29 -34.94
C ILE A 42 13.55 7.91 -34.90
N VAL A 43 13.50 7.22 -33.76
CA VAL A 43 14.16 5.89 -33.63
C VAL A 43 13.44 4.79 -34.40
N GLU A 44 12.12 4.84 -34.50
CA GLU A 44 11.36 3.84 -35.27
C GLU A 44 11.66 3.95 -36.77
N ALA A 45 11.78 5.18 -37.29
CA ALA A 45 12.23 5.41 -38.65
C ALA A 45 13.65 4.84 -38.86
N GLU A 46 14.58 5.12 -37.95
CA GLU A 46 15.95 4.62 -38.06
C GLU A 46 16.02 3.09 -37.99
N CYS A 47 15.30 2.46 -37.05
CA CYS A 47 15.22 1.00 -36.94
C CYS A 47 14.67 0.35 -38.21
N SER A 48 13.77 1.01 -38.95
CA SER A 48 13.20 0.48 -40.19
C SER A 48 14.17 0.53 -41.39
N ILE A 49 15.18 1.41 -41.32
CA ILE A 49 16.16 1.64 -42.39
C ILE A 49 17.47 0.87 -42.12
N CYS A 50 17.76 0.53 -40.86
CA CYS A 50 18.97 -0.20 -40.51
C CYS A 50 18.98 -1.61 -41.09
N ASP A 51 19.95 -1.88 -41.97
CA ASP A 51 20.27 -3.23 -42.43
C ASP A 51 20.98 -4.03 -41.33
N ALA A 52 20.72 -5.33 -41.26
CA ALA A 52 21.36 -6.26 -40.30
C ALA A 52 22.90 -6.34 -40.40
N LYS A 53 23.51 -5.69 -41.40
CA LYS A 53 24.97 -5.66 -41.61
C LYS A 53 25.68 -4.53 -40.87
N ASP A 54 24.96 -3.49 -40.43
CA ASP A 54 25.52 -2.40 -39.62
C ASP A 54 25.05 -2.54 -38.16
N GLU A 55 25.68 -3.47 -37.46
CA GLU A 55 25.31 -3.85 -36.10
C GLU A 55 25.44 -2.68 -35.11
N ALA A 56 26.43 -1.80 -35.30
CA ALA A 56 26.64 -0.67 -34.40
C ALA A 56 25.57 0.41 -34.55
N ARG A 57 25.15 0.70 -35.80
CA ARG A 57 24.06 1.65 -36.07
C ARG A 57 22.71 1.12 -35.58
N LEU A 58 22.43 -0.16 -35.81
CA LEU A 58 21.22 -0.80 -35.28
C LEU A 58 21.24 -0.84 -33.74
N ALA A 59 22.37 -1.16 -33.09
CA ALA A 59 22.50 -1.10 -31.64
C ALA A 59 22.27 0.32 -31.09
N ALA A 60 22.72 1.36 -31.78
CA ALA A 60 22.45 2.75 -31.41
C ALA A 60 20.95 3.10 -31.52
N ALA A 61 20.29 2.68 -32.60
CA ALA A 61 18.84 2.88 -32.76
C ALA A 61 18.03 2.13 -31.68
N LEU A 62 18.39 0.88 -31.37
CA LEU A 62 17.78 0.09 -30.31
C LEU A 62 18.02 0.71 -28.92
N THR A 63 19.23 1.21 -28.66
CA THR A 63 19.55 1.94 -27.42
C THR A 63 18.67 3.18 -27.27
N GLY A 64 18.55 3.99 -28.33
CA GLY A 64 17.67 5.16 -28.35
C GLY A 64 16.21 4.79 -28.09
N ARG A 65 15.69 3.76 -28.76
CA ARG A 65 14.31 3.28 -28.56
C ARG A 65 14.08 2.76 -27.15
N GLY A 66 15.06 2.06 -26.59
CA GLY A 66 15.07 1.61 -25.20
C GLY A 66 14.99 2.76 -24.20
N ILE A 67 15.77 3.82 -24.38
CA ILE A 67 15.74 5.03 -23.55
C ILE A 67 14.37 5.69 -23.60
N VAL A 68 13.85 5.94 -24.80
CA VAL A 68 12.54 6.59 -24.98
C VAL A 68 11.43 5.76 -24.34
N ARG A 69 11.37 4.45 -24.61
CA ARG A 69 10.37 3.55 -24.02
C ARG A 69 10.48 3.48 -22.49
N THR A 70 11.68 3.57 -21.92
CA THR A 70 11.87 3.68 -20.47
C THR A 70 11.21 4.94 -19.91
N LEU A 71 11.42 6.08 -20.56
CA LEU A 71 10.84 7.37 -20.14
C LEU A 71 9.32 7.41 -20.33
N GLN A 72 8.78 6.76 -21.36
CA GLN A 72 7.33 6.58 -21.52
C GLN A 72 6.74 5.68 -20.43
N GLY A 73 7.55 4.82 -19.81
CA GLY A 73 7.13 3.73 -18.92
C GLY A 73 6.71 2.47 -19.64
N ASN A 74 6.96 2.35 -20.95
CA ASN A 74 6.78 1.15 -21.77
C ASN A 74 7.96 0.17 -21.56
N CYS A 75 8.15 -0.20 -20.31
CA CYS A 75 9.34 -0.87 -19.81
C CYS A 75 9.57 -2.29 -20.39
N VAL A 76 8.51 -3.03 -20.74
CA VAL A 76 8.66 -4.37 -21.35
C VAL A 76 9.38 -4.26 -22.71
N GLY A 77 8.94 -3.33 -23.55
CA GLY A 77 9.58 -3.05 -24.83
C GLY A 77 10.98 -2.44 -24.67
N ALA A 78 11.16 -1.56 -23.69
CA ALA A 78 12.47 -0.97 -23.39
C ALA A 78 13.52 -2.02 -23.03
N LEU A 79 13.17 -2.97 -22.15
CA LEU A 79 14.07 -4.05 -21.73
C LEU A 79 14.44 -4.97 -22.90
N ALA A 80 13.50 -5.27 -23.79
CA ALA A 80 13.76 -6.06 -24.98
C ALA A 80 14.76 -5.35 -25.91
N ASP A 81 14.56 -4.06 -26.18
CA ASP A 81 15.43 -3.27 -27.05
C ASP A 81 16.84 -3.10 -26.47
N LEU A 82 16.94 -2.76 -25.19
CA LEU A 82 18.22 -2.55 -24.50
C LEU A 82 19.01 -3.86 -24.39
N ARG A 83 18.33 -4.97 -24.11
CA ARG A 83 18.97 -6.30 -24.10
C ARG A 83 19.46 -6.70 -25.49
N ALA A 84 18.66 -6.45 -26.53
CA ALA A 84 19.11 -6.70 -27.89
C ALA A 84 20.38 -5.89 -28.19
N ALA A 85 20.37 -4.58 -27.91
CA ALA A 85 21.53 -3.70 -28.11
C ALA A 85 22.79 -4.17 -27.36
N THR A 86 22.68 -4.61 -26.10
CA THR A 86 23.85 -5.07 -25.32
C THR A 86 24.41 -6.39 -25.83
N THR A 87 23.60 -7.25 -26.46
CA THR A 87 24.03 -8.55 -26.99
C THR A 87 24.62 -8.51 -28.40
N MET A 88 24.54 -7.38 -29.11
CA MET A 88 25.05 -7.25 -30.48
C MET A 88 26.59 -7.22 -30.56
N GLU A 89 27.15 -7.76 -31.65
CA GLU A 89 28.59 -7.87 -31.85
C GLU A 89 29.16 -6.60 -32.51
N HIS A 90 29.35 -5.55 -31.71
CA HIS A 90 30.11 -4.36 -32.11
C HIS A 90 31.23 -4.01 -31.12
N SER A 91 32.24 -3.28 -31.61
CA SER A 91 33.44 -2.87 -30.85
C SER A 91 33.27 -1.57 -30.06
N ASP A 92 32.17 -0.84 -30.25
CA ASP A 92 31.89 0.41 -29.53
C ASP A 92 31.52 0.16 -28.06
N LEU A 93 32.51 0.22 -27.16
CA LEU A 93 32.32 0.02 -25.73
C LEU A 93 31.44 1.11 -25.07
N PRO A 94 31.61 2.42 -25.37
CA PRO A 94 30.68 3.47 -24.92
C PRO A 94 29.21 3.18 -25.22
N LEU A 95 28.90 2.67 -26.41
CA LEU A 95 27.53 2.33 -26.78
C LEU A 95 26.98 1.17 -25.95
N LYS A 96 27.79 0.12 -25.75
CA LYS A 96 27.41 -1.03 -24.89
C LYS A 96 27.16 -0.58 -23.46
N LEU A 97 28.04 0.27 -22.92
CA LEU A 97 27.91 0.80 -21.57
C LEU A 97 26.62 1.61 -21.43
N LEU A 98 26.34 2.55 -22.35
CA LEU A 98 25.12 3.35 -22.34
C LEU A 98 23.85 2.48 -22.32
N ALA A 99 23.81 1.43 -23.15
CA ALA A 99 22.71 0.48 -23.16
C ALA A 99 22.56 -0.27 -21.82
N CYS A 100 23.67 -0.73 -21.22
CA CYS A 100 23.66 -1.37 -19.89
C CYS A 100 23.17 -0.44 -18.77
N LEU A 101 23.57 0.84 -18.79
CA LEU A 101 23.13 1.84 -17.80
C LEU A 101 21.61 2.02 -17.82
N TYR A 102 21.04 2.19 -19.02
CA TYR A 102 19.60 2.35 -19.18
C TYR A 102 18.83 1.04 -19.04
N TRP A 103 19.42 -0.12 -19.32
CA TRP A 103 18.80 -1.41 -19.04
C TRP A 103 18.46 -1.55 -17.56
N TYR A 104 19.41 -1.20 -16.68
CA TYR A 104 19.15 -1.23 -15.24
C TYR A 104 18.11 -0.17 -14.82
N GLN A 105 18.14 1.01 -15.43
CA GLN A 105 17.11 2.03 -15.19
C GLN A 105 15.70 1.57 -15.63
N ALA A 106 15.59 0.88 -16.76
CA ALA A 106 14.34 0.30 -17.25
C ALA A 106 13.82 -0.79 -16.30
N THR A 107 14.70 -1.67 -15.81
CA THR A 107 14.34 -2.73 -14.84
C THR A 107 13.83 -2.12 -13.53
N ARG A 108 14.49 -1.07 -13.06
CA ARG A 108 14.08 -0.32 -11.87
C ARG A 108 12.74 0.38 -12.08
N THR A 109 12.51 0.98 -13.24
CA THR A 109 11.22 1.62 -13.56
C THR A 109 10.09 0.59 -13.68
N GLN A 110 10.40 -0.62 -14.18
CA GLN A 110 9.44 -1.72 -14.29
C GLN A 110 8.90 -2.18 -12.94
N TYR A 111 9.77 -2.28 -11.93
CA TYR A 111 9.42 -2.98 -10.68
C TYR A 111 9.46 -2.10 -9.43
N ALA A 112 10.33 -1.10 -9.38
CA ALA A 112 10.75 -0.46 -8.14
C ALA A 112 10.39 1.04 -8.08
N LEU A 113 9.35 1.46 -8.82
CA LEU A 113 8.86 2.84 -8.86
C LEU A 113 7.33 2.87 -8.76
N PHE A 114 6.82 3.57 -7.75
CA PHE A 114 5.39 3.87 -7.60
C PHE A 114 5.01 5.20 -8.29
N PRO A 115 3.71 5.44 -8.58
CA PRO A 115 3.26 6.64 -9.31
C PRO A 115 3.48 7.96 -8.56
N ASP A 116 3.80 7.89 -7.28
CA ASP A 116 4.19 9.04 -6.45
C ASP A 116 5.72 9.26 -6.40
N ASN A 117 6.45 8.60 -7.30
CA ASN A 117 7.91 8.53 -7.36
C ASN A 117 8.57 7.98 -6.07
N GLY A 118 7.83 7.18 -5.31
CA GLY A 118 8.32 6.49 -4.13
C GLY A 118 8.85 5.08 -4.41
N PRO A 119 9.45 4.46 -3.38
CA PRO A 119 9.92 3.09 -3.47
C PRO A 119 8.75 2.13 -3.60
N ALA A 120 8.80 1.25 -4.59
CA ALA A 120 7.86 0.15 -4.71
C ALA A 120 8.39 -1.08 -3.96
N GLY A 121 7.84 -1.34 -2.77
CA GLY A 121 8.35 -2.34 -1.81
C GLY A 121 7.44 -3.55 -1.56
N ALA A 122 6.39 -3.76 -2.37
CA ALA A 122 5.41 -4.81 -2.15
C ALA A 122 5.99 -6.23 -2.27
N LYS A 123 5.38 -7.20 -1.57
CA LYS A 123 5.78 -8.61 -1.57
C LYS A 123 5.71 -9.23 -2.97
N GLU A 124 4.74 -8.81 -3.77
CA GLU A 124 4.62 -9.27 -5.16
C GLU A 124 5.76 -8.77 -6.05
N ILE A 125 6.30 -7.60 -5.75
CA ILE A 125 7.50 -7.09 -6.42
C ILE A 125 8.71 -7.92 -5.98
N GLN A 126 8.88 -8.15 -4.67
CA GLN A 126 9.98 -8.96 -4.13
C GLN A 126 9.98 -10.39 -4.70
N TYR A 127 8.80 -10.95 -4.95
CA TYR A 127 8.64 -12.25 -5.61
C TYR A 127 9.05 -12.24 -7.09
N ARG A 128 8.76 -11.15 -7.82
CA ARG A 128 9.01 -11.03 -9.27
C ARG A 128 10.38 -10.46 -9.60
N PHE A 129 11.00 -9.76 -8.67
CA PHE A 129 12.19 -8.96 -8.88
C PHE A 129 13.14 -9.04 -7.69
N ASP A 130 14.27 -9.73 -7.90
CA ASP A 130 15.39 -9.73 -6.96
C ASP A 130 16.29 -8.51 -7.24
N ALA A 131 16.15 -7.47 -6.41
CA ALA A 131 16.91 -6.25 -6.55
C ALA A 131 18.43 -6.45 -6.33
N VAL A 132 18.81 -7.38 -5.46
CA VAL A 132 20.22 -7.64 -5.12
C VAL A 132 20.88 -8.41 -6.26
N GLN A 133 20.28 -9.51 -6.70
CA GLN A 133 20.80 -10.29 -7.81
C GLN A 133 20.87 -9.47 -9.10
N THR A 134 19.82 -8.68 -9.41
CA THR A 134 19.83 -7.81 -10.60
C THR A 134 20.97 -6.79 -10.54
N LEU A 135 21.25 -6.21 -9.37
CA LEU A 135 22.35 -5.27 -9.22
C LEU A 135 23.71 -5.96 -9.44
N GLN A 136 23.89 -7.17 -8.91
CA GLN A 136 25.11 -7.97 -9.11
C GLN A 136 25.30 -8.35 -10.58
N ASP A 137 24.25 -8.81 -11.25
CA ASP A 137 24.29 -9.15 -12.69
C ASP A 137 24.62 -7.93 -13.54
N TRP A 138 24.04 -6.77 -13.20
CA TRP A 138 24.36 -5.51 -13.86
C TRP A 138 25.83 -5.10 -13.64
N GLN A 139 26.35 -5.20 -12.41
CA GLN A 139 27.75 -4.91 -12.11
C GLN A 139 28.70 -5.84 -12.87
N ALA A 140 28.35 -7.12 -12.99
CA ALA A 140 29.14 -8.08 -13.77
C ALA A 140 29.17 -7.73 -15.26
N GLN A 141 28.09 -7.14 -15.80
CA GLN A 141 28.03 -6.68 -17.19
C GLN A 141 28.76 -5.35 -17.43
N THR A 142 28.74 -4.43 -16.47
CA THR A 142 29.35 -3.10 -16.64
C THR A 142 30.83 -3.05 -16.25
N SER A 143 31.31 -3.91 -15.34
CA SER A 143 32.71 -3.93 -14.90
C SER A 143 33.73 -4.10 -16.05
N PRO A 144 33.51 -5.03 -17.02
CA PRO A 144 34.39 -5.17 -18.19
C PRO A 144 34.35 -3.97 -19.15
N LEU A 145 33.31 -3.12 -19.06
CA LEU A 145 33.11 -1.95 -19.93
C LEU A 145 33.69 -0.67 -19.32
N SER A 146 34.38 -0.75 -18.18
CA SER A 146 34.91 0.43 -17.46
C SER A 146 35.88 1.28 -18.29
N GLU A 147 36.56 0.69 -19.29
CA GLU A 147 37.41 1.43 -20.24
C GLU A 147 36.61 2.46 -21.06
N ALA A 148 35.31 2.25 -21.26
CA ALA A 148 34.44 3.20 -21.96
C ALA A 148 34.40 4.58 -21.29
N TYR A 149 34.59 4.67 -19.96
CA TYR A 149 34.66 5.96 -19.28
C TYR A 149 35.94 6.74 -19.59
N SER A 150 36.99 6.08 -20.10
CA SER A 150 38.22 6.75 -20.53
C SER A 150 38.10 7.30 -21.95
N THR A 151 37.31 6.62 -22.80
CA THR A 151 37.09 7.01 -24.20
C THR A 151 35.89 7.94 -24.38
N ASP A 152 34.93 7.91 -23.46
CA ASP A 152 33.77 8.81 -23.40
C ASP A 152 33.50 9.27 -21.95
N PRO A 153 34.31 10.23 -21.41
CA PRO A 153 34.21 10.67 -20.02
C PRO A 153 32.83 11.16 -19.57
N PRO A 154 32.02 11.87 -20.39
CA PRO A 154 30.66 12.25 -20.00
C PRO A 154 29.73 11.07 -19.65
N LEU A 155 30.04 9.82 -20.01
CA LEU A 155 29.28 8.66 -19.52
C LEU A 155 29.34 8.50 -18.00
N ARG A 156 30.39 8.99 -17.33
CA ARG A 156 30.46 9.00 -15.84
C ARG A 156 29.34 9.86 -15.24
N VAL A 157 29.03 10.97 -15.91
CA VAL A 157 27.97 11.89 -15.50
C VAL A 157 26.61 11.19 -15.62
N VAL A 158 26.36 10.49 -16.73
CA VAL A 158 25.11 9.73 -16.94
C VAL A 158 24.94 8.63 -15.89
N ASP A 159 25.99 7.83 -15.67
CA ASP A 159 25.96 6.73 -14.68
C ASP A 159 25.68 7.26 -13.26
N GLN A 160 26.44 8.27 -12.82
CA GLN A 160 26.27 8.85 -11.49
C GLN A 160 24.91 9.53 -11.33
N ALA A 161 24.40 10.21 -12.37
CA ALA A 161 23.06 10.81 -12.34
C ALA A 161 21.97 9.74 -12.22
N LEU A 162 22.04 8.66 -12.99
CA LEU A 162 21.09 7.55 -12.88
C LEU A 162 21.20 6.86 -11.52
N ARG A 163 22.41 6.72 -10.96
CA ARG A 163 22.63 6.17 -9.61
C ARG A 163 21.94 7.02 -8.54
N LEU A 164 22.21 8.32 -8.55
CA LEU A 164 21.60 9.27 -7.61
C LEU A 164 20.08 9.30 -7.74
N TYR A 165 19.56 9.29 -8.97
CA TYR A 165 18.13 9.19 -9.24
C TYR A 165 17.52 7.93 -8.61
N ARG A 166 18.14 6.76 -8.81
CA ARG A 166 17.70 5.50 -8.21
C ARG A 166 17.70 5.58 -6.69
N SER A 167 18.76 6.09 -6.07
CA SER A 167 18.85 6.26 -4.61
C SER A 167 17.70 7.12 -4.08
N LEU A 168 17.41 8.24 -4.75
CA LEU A 168 16.34 9.17 -4.37
C LEU A 168 14.94 8.56 -4.54
N THR A 169 14.66 7.85 -5.64
CA THR A 169 13.36 7.21 -5.85
C THR A 169 13.15 5.92 -5.05
N SER A 170 14.24 5.32 -4.54
CA SER A 170 14.19 4.13 -3.67
C SER A 170 14.13 4.48 -2.20
N PHE A 171 14.16 5.77 -1.86
CA PHE A 171 14.38 6.17 -0.49
C PHE A 171 13.24 5.67 0.40
N PRO A 172 13.54 4.89 1.47
CA PRO A 172 12.51 4.29 2.30
C PRO A 172 11.68 5.37 2.98
N ARG A 173 10.35 5.23 2.91
CA ARG A 173 9.42 6.18 3.55
C ARG A 173 9.08 5.71 4.96
N ALA A 174 9.17 6.62 5.91
CA ALA A 174 8.71 6.36 7.26
C ALA A 174 7.18 6.46 7.30
N ASN A 175 6.52 5.46 7.87
CA ASN A 175 5.16 5.65 8.33
C ASN A 175 5.16 6.70 9.46
N PRO A 176 4.12 7.54 9.57
CA PRO A 176 3.91 8.34 10.77
C PRO A 176 3.96 7.41 12.00
N GLY A 177 4.87 7.71 12.94
CA GLY A 177 5.14 6.84 14.10
C GLY A 177 6.32 5.86 13.97
N ALA A 178 7.12 5.90 12.89
CA ALA A 178 8.33 5.08 12.77
C ALA A 178 9.32 5.30 13.93
N ASP A 179 9.89 4.20 14.43
CA ASP A 179 10.86 4.19 15.54
C ASP A 179 12.14 4.98 15.19
N SER A 180 12.75 5.53 16.24
CA SER A 180 14.07 6.17 16.26
C SER A 180 15.15 5.41 15.49
N THR A 181 15.20 4.08 15.61
CA THR A 181 16.17 3.23 14.88
C THR A 181 16.02 3.36 13.36
N PHE A 182 14.77 3.37 12.87
CA PHE A 182 14.47 3.50 11.45
C PHE A 182 14.84 4.90 10.94
N ARG A 183 14.57 5.94 11.75
CA ARG A 183 14.95 7.32 11.41
C ARG A 183 16.46 7.49 11.31
N THR A 184 17.23 6.94 12.26
CA THR A 184 18.71 6.95 12.19
C THR A 184 19.23 6.26 10.93
N ALA A 185 18.59 5.15 10.51
CA ALA A 185 18.95 4.49 9.26
C ALA A 185 18.63 5.36 8.04
N GLN A 186 17.51 6.08 8.03
CA GLN A 186 17.18 7.06 6.98
C GLN A 186 18.20 8.18 6.92
N ASP A 187 18.59 8.76 8.05
CA ASP A 187 19.59 9.84 8.11
C ASP A 187 20.94 9.37 7.52
N THR A 188 21.34 8.14 7.83
CA THR A 188 22.56 7.53 7.28
C THR A 188 22.47 7.36 5.76
N LEU A 189 21.32 6.91 5.25
CA LEU A 189 21.08 6.78 3.80
C LEU A 189 21.07 8.15 3.10
N LEU A 190 20.53 9.19 3.74
CA LEU A 190 20.50 10.54 3.18
C LEU A 190 21.90 11.14 3.08
N SER A 191 22.77 10.90 4.07
CA SER A 191 24.19 11.29 3.98
C SER A 191 24.93 10.59 2.83
N GLY A 192 24.57 9.33 2.51
CA GLY A 192 25.06 8.65 1.32
C GLY A 192 24.64 9.34 0.01
N ILE A 193 23.41 9.86 -0.04
CA ILE A 193 22.89 10.64 -1.17
C ILE A 193 23.66 11.95 -1.35
N ASP A 194 24.04 12.61 -0.26
CA ASP A 194 24.88 13.82 -0.31
C ASP A 194 26.26 13.52 -0.89
N THR A 195 26.85 12.39 -0.50
CA THR A 195 28.13 11.93 -1.05
C THR A 195 28.02 11.63 -2.55
N ASP A 196 26.94 10.98 -2.99
CA ASP A 196 26.68 10.71 -4.41
C ASP A 196 26.43 12.01 -5.19
N TYR A 197 25.79 13.01 -4.59
CA TYR A 197 25.58 14.34 -5.18
C TYR A 197 26.90 15.10 -5.33
N ASP A 198 27.73 15.14 -4.28
CA ASP A 198 29.03 15.81 -4.32
C ASP A 198 29.95 15.15 -5.34
N THR A 199 29.92 13.83 -5.43
CA THR A 199 30.62 13.06 -6.47
C THR A 199 30.16 13.48 -7.86
N LEU A 200 28.85 13.64 -8.07
CA LEU A 200 28.32 14.14 -9.35
C LEU A 200 28.80 15.57 -9.64
N ALA A 201 28.78 16.46 -8.64
CA ALA A 201 29.19 17.85 -8.78
C ALA A 201 30.69 18.02 -9.12
N ILE A 202 31.56 17.11 -8.66
CA ILE A 202 32.99 17.09 -9.02
C ILE A 202 33.19 17.00 -10.54
N TRP A 203 32.32 16.27 -11.23
CA TRP A 203 32.37 16.13 -12.69
C TRP A 203 31.84 17.35 -13.44
N ARG A 204 31.39 18.39 -12.72
CA ARG A 204 30.86 19.67 -13.26
C ARG A 204 29.83 19.49 -14.39
N PRO A 205 28.79 18.66 -14.20
CA PRO A 205 27.74 18.52 -15.20
C PRO A 205 26.94 19.81 -15.37
N ASP A 206 26.12 19.87 -16.41
CA ASP A 206 25.13 20.95 -16.60
C ASP A 206 24.38 21.27 -15.28
N PRO A 207 24.40 22.54 -14.83
CA PRO A 207 23.66 23.03 -13.67
C PRO A 207 22.19 22.62 -13.61
N ARG A 208 21.51 22.46 -14.76
CA ARG A 208 20.12 21.98 -14.84
C ARG A 208 19.96 20.60 -14.22
N MET A 209 20.92 19.71 -14.45
CA MET A 209 20.87 18.36 -13.90
C MET A 209 21.11 18.36 -12.39
N LEU A 210 22.06 19.15 -11.90
CA LEU A 210 22.29 19.33 -10.47
C LEU A 210 21.07 19.92 -9.77
N GLY A 211 20.46 20.95 -10.37
CA GLY A 211 19.23 21.55 -9.87
C GLY A 211 18.09 20.54 -9.78
N HIS A 212 17.91 19.71 -10.82
CA HIS A 212 16.92 18.65 -10.80
C HIS A 212 17.13 17.61 -9.70
N MET A 213 18.38 17.20 -9.45
CA MET A 213 18.70 16.28 -8.36
C MET A 213 18.40 16.89 -6.99
N ARG A 214 18.65 18.19 -6.81
CA ARG A 214 18.26 18.93 -5.60
C ARG A 214 16.75 19.00 -5.42
N LEU A 215 15.97 19.15 -6.49
CA LEU A 215 14.50 19.09 -6.39
C LEU A 215 14.00 17.72 -5.90
N LEU A 216 14.61 16.64 -6.37
CA LEU A 216 14.28 15.28 -5.91
C LEU A 216 14.70 15.06 -4.46
N ARG A 217 15.91 15.51 -4.07
CA ARG A 217 16.37 15.47 -2.67
C ARG A 217 15.46 16.28 -1.76
N ALA A 218 15.04 17.48 -2.17
CA ALA A 218 14.14 18.34 -1.40
C ALA A 218 12.84 17.62 -1.04
N ARG A 219 12.25 16.86 -1.97
CA ARG A 219 11.04 16.05 -1.73
C ARG A 219 11.28 14.94 -0.71
N THR A 220 12.46 14.33 -0.74
CA THR A 220 12.85 13.31 0.23
C THR A 220 13.12 13.93 1.61
N ALA A 221 13.88 15.02 1.66
CA ALA A 221 14.19 15.76 2.89
C ALA A 221 12.90 16.25 3.60
N LEU A 222 11.91 16.75 2.85
CA LEU A 222 10.64 17.19 3.42
C LEU A 222 9.97 16.10 4.25
N ARG A 223 10.03 14.85 3.77
CA ARG A 223 9.38 13.70 4.39
C ARG A 223 10.12 13.17 5.62
N ILE A 224 11.40 13.52 5.80
CA ILE A 224 12.26 13.01 6.87
C ILE A 224 12.50 14.08 7.93
N HIS A 225 13.07 15.21 7.52
CA HIS A 225 13.57 16.30 8.37
C HIS A 225 12.61 17.49 8.43
N GLY A 226 11.54 17.47 7.63
CA GLY A 226 10.59 18.56 7.54
C GLY A 226 11.05 19.69 6.62
N ARG A 227 10.48 20.88 6.84
CA ARG A 227 10.48 21.95 5.83
C ARG A 227 11.84 22.65 5.66
N GLU A 228 12.65 22.76 6.69
CA GLU A 228 13.85 23.62 6.66
C GLU A 228 14.89 23.14 5.65
N GLU A 229 15.34 21.89 5.76
CA GLU A 229 16.33 21.32 4.84
C GLU A 229 15.78 21.22 3.41
N ALA A 230 14.51 20.84 3.25
CA ALA A 230 13.85 20.79 1.95
C ALA A 230 13.83 22.17 1.24
N MET A 231 13.67 23.25 2.00
CA MET A 231 13.71 24.61 1.46
C MET A 231 15.13 25.06 1.10
N GLN A 232 16.16 24.57 1.79
CA GLN A 232 17.57 24.81 1.42
C GLN A 232 17.88 24.17 0.06
N ASP A 233 17.48 22.90 -0.13
CA ASP A 233 17.64 22.23 -1.44
C ASP A 233 16.90 22.95 -2.56
N LEU A 234 15.67 23.43 -2.30
CA LEU A 234 14.92 24.22 -3.27
C LEU A 234 15.63 25.53 -3.62
N ALA A 235 16.24 26.21 -2.66
CA ALA A 235 16.99 27.43 -2.90
C ALA A 235 18.22 27.18 -3.79
N ILE A 236 18.94 26.06 -3.55
CA ILE A 236 20.06 25.65 -4.39
C ILE A 236 19.59 25.33 -5.81
N ALA A 237 18.51 24.57 -5.97
CA ALA A 237 17.94 24.26 -7.28
C ALA A 237 17.51 25.54 -8.05
N GLU A 238 16.90 26.49 -7.35
CA GLU A 238 16.50 27.77 -7.92
C GLU A 238 17.71 28.61 -8.35
N GLN A 239 18.78 28.64 -7.54
CA GLN A 239 20.01 29.32 -7.90
C GLN A 239 20.64 28.73 -9.17
N LEU A 240 20.79 27.41 -9.22
CA LEU A 240 21.35 26.70 -10.39
C LEU A 240 20.54 26.96 -11.66
N ALA A 241 19.20 26.96 -11.55
CA ALA A 241 18.33 27.26 -12.68
C ALA A 241 18.50 28.71 -13.16
N ARG A 242 18.69 29.69 -12.26
CA ARG A 242 18.95 31.10 -12.63
C ARG A 242 20.30 31.29 -13.29
N GLU A 243 21.33 30.57 -12.85
CA GLU A 243 22.70 30.68 -13.41
C GLU A 243 22.76 30.37 -14.91
N VAL A 244 21.87 29.50 -15.40
CA VAL A 244 21.81 29.06 -16.81
C VAL A 244 20.50 29.44 -17.53
N ASP A 245 19.75 30.38 -16.96
CA ASP A 245 18.45 30.86 -17.46
C ASP A 245 17.47 29.72 -17.84
N ASP A 246 17.42 28.69 -16.99
CA ASP A 246 16.55 27.54 -17.21
C ASP A 246 15.11 27.82 -16.73
N SER A 247 14.31 28.35 -17.64
CA SER A 247 12.89 28.61 -17.41
C SER A 247 12.08 27.37 -17.00
N VAL A 248 12.43 26.19 -17.50
CA VAL A 248 11.77 24.92 -17.14
C VAL A 248 12.15 24.52 -15.72
N GLY A 249 13.44 24.60 -15.37
CA GLY A 249 13.92 24.37 -14.01
C GLY A 249 13.28 25.31 -12.99
N LEU A 250 13.11 26.60 -13.33
CA LEU A 250 12.40 27.55 -12.46
C LEU A 250 10.90 27.24 -12.32
N ALA A 251 10.27 26.72 -13.37
CA ALA A 251 8.90 26.23 -13.29
C ALA A 251 8.80 25.00 -12.38
N ASP A 252 9.76 24.09 -12.44
CA ASP A 252 9.85 22.89 -11.60
C ASP A 252 10.08 23.22 -10.11
N VAL A 253 10.81 24.30 -9.81
CA VAL A 253 10.94 24.85 -8.45
C VAL A 253 9.57 25.29 -7.92
N GLU A 254 8.80 26.10 -8.67
CA GLU A 254 7.47 26.53 -8.23
C GLU A 254 6.47 25.36 -8.13
N LEU A 255 6.56 24.41 -9.06
CA LEU A 255 5.78 23.18 -9.01
C LEU A 255 6.05 22.43 -7.70
N THR A 256 7.32 22.26 -7.34
CA THR A 256 7.73 21.55 -6.13
C THR A 256 7.34 22.32 -4.85
N ARG A 257 7.39 23.66 -4.86
CA ARG A 257 6.85 24.50 -3.78
C ARG A 257 5.35 24.26 -3.57
N GLY A 258 4.57 24.14 -4.65
CA GLY A 258 3.17 23.78 -4.58
C GLY A 258 2.96 22.36 -4.03
N ASP A 259 3.77 21.39 -4.49
CA ASP A 259 3.70 19.99 -4.04
C ASP A 259 3.93 19.85 -2.52
N PHE A 260 4.84 20.66 -1.95
CA PHE A 260 5.11 20.68 -0.50
C PHE A 260 3.91 21.12 0.35
N LEU A 261 3.04 21.94 -0.23
CA LEU A 261 1.82 22.43 0.43
C LEU A 261 0.65 21.47 0.20
N ALA A 262 0.50 20.98 -1.03
CA ALA A 262 -0.63 20.15 -1.44
C ALA A 262 -0.53 18.69 -0.98
N ALA A 263 0.69 18.15 -0.90
CA ALA A 263 0.91 16.74 -0.59
C ALA A 263 2.24 16.49 0.15
N PRO A 264 2.38 16.96 1.40
CA PRO A 264 3.61 16.86 2.16
C PRO A 264 4.03 15.42 2.49
N LEU A 265 3.09 14.46 2.52
CA LEU A 265 3.37 13.06 2.86
C LEU A 265 3.85 12.25 1.65
N SER A 266 3.23 12.46 0.48
CA SER A 266 3.57 11.70 -0.74
C SER A 266 3.73 12.61 -1.97
N SER A 267 2.72 12.66 -2.84
CA SER A 267 2.68 13.50 -4.04
C SER A 267 1.24 13.87 -4.41
N PRO A 268 1.02 15.00 -5.11
CA PRO A 268 -0.33 15.35 -5.57
C PRO A 268 -0.83 14.42 -6.68
N GLY A 269 0.06 13.69 -7.37
CA GLY A 269 -0.33 12.72 -8.39
C GLY A 269 -1.24 11.60 -7.85
N VAL A 270 -1.08 11.25 -6.57
CA VAL A 270 -1.93 10.29 -5.86
C VAL A 270 -2.67 10.93 -4.69
N TRP A 271 -2.95 12.23 -4.79
CA TRP A 271 -3.76 12.97 -3.83
C TRP A 271 -3.29 12.85 -2.37
N ASN A 272 -1.97 12.97 -2.19
CA ASN A 272 -1.26 12.83 -0.91
C ASN A 272 -1.39 11.43 -0.26
N SER A 273 -1.87 10.41 -0.97
CA SER A 273 -2.02 9.06 -0.44
C SER A 273 -0.67 8.37 -0.25
N LEU A 274 -0.45 7.71 0.88
CA LEU A 274 0.74 6.90 1.12
C LEU A 274 0.54 5.51 0.49
N LEU A 275 1.37 5.17 -0.49
CA LEU A 275 1.27 3.90 -1.20
C LEU A 275 2.16 2.85 -0.54
N ALA A 276 1.53 1.91 0.17
CA ALA A 276 2.19 0.77 0.78
C ALA A 276 1.25 -0.44 0.81
N GLU A 277 1.81 -1.63 0.67
CA GLU A 277 1.11 -2.88 0.92
C GLU A 277 1.10 -3.15 2.44
N SER A 278 -0.06 -3.52 2.99
CA SER A 278 -0.23 -3.91 4.39
C SER A 278 -0.35 -5.44 4.53
N THR A 279 -0.37 -5.95 5.76
CA THR A 279 -0.21 -7.38 6.08
C THR A 279 -1.46 -8.22 5.76
N TYR A 280 -2.65 -7.64 5.84
CA TYR A 280 -3.92 -8.38 5.73
C TYR A 280 -4.95 -7.73 4.79
N ASP A 281 -4.87 -6.42 4.64
CA ASP A 281 -5.75 -5.60 3.80
C ASP A 281 -4.91 -4.45 3.22
N THR A 282 -5.55 -3.44 2.61
CA THR A 282 -4.83 -2.23 2.15
C THR A 282 -4.95 -1.05 3.12
N CYS A 283 -5.53 -1.29 4.30
CA CYS A 283 -5.66 -0.28 5.33
C CYS A 283 -4.29 -0.04 5.99
N LEU A 284 -3.90 1.22 6.09
CA LEU A 284 -2.69 1.61 6.80
C LEU A 284 -3.02 1.97 8.25
N HIS A 285 -1.98 2.17 9.05
CA HIS A 285 -2.14 2.61 10.43
C HIS A 285 -2.86 3.97 10.48
N TRP A 286 -3.71 4.20 11.48
CA TRP A 286 -4.54 5.41 11.59
C TRP A 286 -3.76 6.73 11.54
N GLN A 287 -2.49 6.73 11.97
CA GLN A 287 -1.63 7.90 11.88
C GLN A 287 -1.26 8.27 10.44
N ALA A 288 -1.16 7.27 9.54
CA ALA A 288 -1.00 7.51 8.11
C ALA A 288 -2.26 8.13 7.52
N ASP A 289 -3.44 7.59 7.84
CA ASP A 289 -4.72 8.12 7.39
C ASP A 289 -4.92 9.60 7.83
N GLU A 290 -4.60 9.92 9.08
CA GLU A 290 -4.67 11.30 9.58
C GLU A 290 -3.71 12.24 8.85
N ALA A 291 -2.45 11.83 8.67
CA ALA A 291 -1.44 12.63 7.98
C ALA A 291 -1.76 12.87 6.48
N GLU A 292 -2.44 11.92 5.83
CA GLU A 292 -2.94 12.10 4.46
C GLU A 292 -3.97 13.25 4.36
N TRP A 293 -4.69 13.53 5.46
CA TRP A 293 -5.81 14.48 5.53
C TRP A 293 -5.45 15.85 6.14
N ASP A 294 -4.21 16.06 6.55
CA ASP A 294 -3.73 17.27 7.25
C ASP A 294 -3.52 18.51 6.35
N VAL A 295 -4.08 18.52 5.13
CA VAL A 295 -3.89 19.63 4.16
C VAL A 295 -5.09 20.58 4.18
N ASP A 296 -5.00 21.66 4.95
CA ASP A 296 -6.06 22.67 5.09
C ASP A 296 -6.31 23.55 3.85
N THR A 297 -7.40 24.32 3.88
CA THR A 297 -7.83 25.20 2.77
C THR A 297 -6.87 26.36 2.51
N GLU A 298 -6.13 26.84 3.51
CA GLU A 298 -5.12 27.89 3.34
C GLU A 298 -3.94 27.38 2.51
N ARG A 299 -3.41 26.19 2.87
CA ARG A 299 -2.38 25.48 2.11
C ARG A 299 -2.82 25.18 0.68
N ILE A 300 -4.09 24.81 0.48
CA ILE A 300 -4.67 24.60 -0.87
C ILE A 300 -4.62 25.90 -1.69
N GLY A 301 -5.02 27.03 -1.11
CA GLY A 301 -4.96 28.34 -1.77
C GLY A 301 -3.54 28.75 -2.15
N GLU A 302 -2.58 28.57 -1.25
CA GLU A 302 -1.17 28.84 -1.52
C GLU A 302 -0.60 27.92 -2.60
N ALA A 303 -0.91 26.62 -2.54
CA ALA A 303 -0.47 25.64 -3.54
C ALA A 303 -0.97 26.02 -4.94
N LYS A 304 -2.22 26.48 -5.06
CA LYS A 304 -2.79 26.95 -6.32
C LYS A 304 -2.01 28.12 -6.90
N ALA A 305 -1.68 29.12 -6.09
CA ALA A 305 -0.87 30.26 -6.54
C ALA A 305 0.51 29.83 -7.06
N ARG A 306 1.14 28.82 -6.41
CA ARG A 306 2.40 28.23 -6.88
C ARG A 306 2.24 27.49 -8.20
N TYR A 307 1.17 26.72 -8.36
CA TYR A 307 0.88 26.02 -9.61
C TYR A 307 0.57 26.97 -10.77
N ASP A 308 -0.14 28.08 -10.53
CA ASP A 308 -0.38 29.10 -11.56
C ASP A 308 0.94 29.78 -12.00
N ALA A 309 1.85 30.02 -11.05
CA ALA A 309 3.19 30.54 -11.35
C ALA A 309 4.06 29.54 -12.13
N ALA A 310 3.95 28.24 -11.84
CA ALA A 310 4.61 27.18 -12.61
C ALA A 310 4.01 27.07 -14.03
N LEU A 311 2.68 27.10 -14.15
CA LEU A 311 1.97 27.04 -15.43
C LEU A 311 2.39 28.16 -16.37
N THR A 312 2.50 29.38 -15.84
CA THR A 312 2.92 30.55 -16.61
C THR A 312 4.33 30.36 -17.18
N ARG A 313 5.27 29.84 -16.38
CA ARG A 313 6.65 29.58 -16.81
C ARG A 313 6.73 28.43 -17.82
N PHE A 314 6.05 27.31 -17.58
CA PHE A 314 6.02 26.21 -18.53
C PHE A 314 5.38 26.63 -19.87
N ALA A 315 4.34 27.44 -19.85
CA ALA A 315 3.73 27.99 -21.06
C ALA A 315 4.70 28.90 -21.83
N ALA A 316 5.41 29.79 -21.14
CA ALA A 316 6.42 30.65 -21.74
C ALA A 316 7.58 29.86 -22.36
N ALA A 317 7.98 28.74 -21.72
CA ALA A 317 9.02 27.84 -22.20
C ALA A 317 8.53 26.82 -23.25
N ASN A 318 7.23 26.82 -23.60
CA ASN A 318 6.58 25.78 -24.42
C ASN A 318 6.81 24.34 -23.91
N ALA A 319 7.00 24.17 -22.60
CA ALA A 319 7.22 22.89 -21.95
C ALA A 319 5.88 22.19 -21.67
N ARG A 320 5.32 21.59 -22.72
CA ARG A 320 3.97 20.97 -22.70
C ARG A 320 3.82 19.87 -21.64
N ARG A 321 4.85 19.08 -21.36
CA ARG A 321 4.78 18.05 -20.30
C ARG A 321 4.67 18.67 -18.90
N GLY A 322 5.34 19.79 -18.65
CA GLY A 322 5.18 20.58 -17.42
C GLY A 322 3.77 21.16 -17.28
N ILE A 323 3.16 21.62 -18.38
CA ILE A 323 1.75 22.05 -18.39
C ILE A 323 0.81 20.91 -17.98
N ALA A 324 1.00 19.71 -18.54
CA ALA A 324 0.22 18.53 -18.15
C ALA A 324 0.40 18.18 -16.66
N ALA A 325 1.65 18.21 -16.18
CA ALA A 325 1.99 17.95 -14.79
C ALA A 325 1.31 18.95 -13.82
N VAL A 326 1.25 20.24 -14.16
CA VAL A 326 0.50 21.25 -13.39
C VAL A 326 -0.99 20.97 -13.42
N LYS A 327 -1.55 20.61 -14.58
CA LYS A 327 -2.99 20.36 -14.72
C LYS A 327 -3.47 19.19 -13.86
N MET A 328 -2.69 18.12 -13.74
CA MET A 328 -3.00 17.02 -12.81
C MET A 328 -3.01 17.49 -11.34
N ARG A 329 -2.10 18.39 -10.97
CA ARG A 329 -2.00 18.95 -9.61
C ARG A 329 -3.15 19.91 -9.29
N LEU A 330 -3.57 20.73 -10.25
CA LEU A 330 -4.77 21.55 -10.10
C LEU A 330 -6.02 20.68 -9.87
N GLY A 331 -6.16 19.58 -10.61
CA GLY A 331 -7.22 18.61 -10.37
C GLY A 331 -7.17 17.98 -8.97
N CYS A 332 -5.97 17.67 -8.46
CA CYS A 332 -5.79 17.22 -7.07
C CYS A 332 -6.29 18.26 -6.06
N LEU A 333 -5.97 19.54 -6.24
CA LEU A 333 -6.44 20.59 -5.32
C LEU A 333 -7.96 20.70 -5.29
N GLU A 334 -8.61 20.61 -6.45
CA GLU A 334 -10.08 20.61 -6.53
C GLU A 334 -10.68 19.42 -5.77
N VAL A 335 -10.08 18.22 -5.86
CA VAL A 335 -10.51 17.04 -5.10
C VAL A 335 -10.31 17.23 -3.60
N LEU A 336 -9.12 17.67 -3.15
CA LEU A 336 -8.82 17.88 -1.74
C LEU A 336 -9.75 18.91 -1.10
N GLU A 337 -10.03 20.00 -1.82
CA GLU A 337 -10.98 21.02 -1.39
C GLU A 337 -12.42 20.48 -1.38
N GLY A 338 -12.80 19.71 -2.40
CA GLY A 338 -14.11 19.07 -2.51
C GLY A 338 -14.40 18.11 -1.35
N MET A 339 -13.44 17.27 -0.99
CA MET A 339 -13.57 16.30 0.09
C MET A 339 -13.79 16.93 1.48
N ARG A 340 -13.59 18.25 1.62
CA ARG A 340 -13.90 19.01 2.85
C ARG A 340 -15.32 19.58 2.87
N ARG A 341 -16.07 19.47 1.78
CA ARG A 341 -17.41 20.03 1.60
C ARG A 341 -18.48 18.97 1.80
N VAL A 342 -19.67 19.39 2.21
CA VAL A 342 -20.86 18.52 2.29
C VAL A 342 -21.32 18.08 0.90
N VAL A 343 -21.27 19.00 -0.07
CA VAL A 343 -21.56 18.72 -1.49
C VAL A 343 -20.25 18.84 -2.25
N PHE A 344 -19.77 17.71 -2.76
CA PHE A 344 -18.41 17.59 -3.30
C PHE A 344 -18.39 17.18 -4.78
N GLU A 345 -19.50 16.70 -5.35
CA GLU A 345 -19.62 16.29 -6.75
C GLU A 345 -19.16 17.38 -7.74
N PRO A 346 -19.47 18.68 -7.55
CA PRO A 346 -18.97 19.73 -8.44
C PRO A 346 -17.44 19.87 -8.44
N SER A 347 -16.79 19.61 -7.31
CA SER A 347 -15.32 19.65 -7.20
C SER A 347 -14.67 18.51 -7.97
N PHE A 348 -15.25 17.30 -7.93
CA PHE A 348 -14.79 16.20 -8.79
C PHE A 348 -15.04 16.47 -10.28
N ALA A 349 -16.08 17.23 -10.64
CA ALA A 349 -16.31 17.66 -12.03
C ALA A 349 -15.30 18.71 -12.50
N ALA A 350 -14.93 19.66 -11.63
CA ALA A 350 -13.87 20.63 -11.89
C ALA A 350 -12.52 19.92 -12.06
N ALA A 351 -12.18 19.01 -11.13
CA ALA A 351 -10.96 18.21 -11.19
C ALA A 351 -10.85 17.43 -12.50
N LYS A 352 -11.94 16.75 -12.89
CA LYS A 352 -12.03 15.99 -14.14
C LYS A 352 -11.61 16.83 -15.35
N THR A 353 -12.06 18.08 -15.44
CA THR A 353 -11.77 18.96 -16.58
C THR A 353 -10.27 19.22 -16.75
N ASP A 354 -9.55 19.52 -15.67
CA ASP A 354 -8.10 19.74 -15.76
C ASP A 354 -7.32 18.45 -15.97
N ILE A 355 -7.76 17.34 -15.38
CA ILE A 355 -7.13 16.02 -15.59
C ILE A 355 -7.32 15.54 -17.04
N GLU A 356 -8.49 15.75 -17.66
CA GLU A 356 -8.74 15.42 -19.08
C GLU A 356 -7.77 16.17 -20.00
N ARG A 357 -7.54 17.46 -19.73
CA ARG A 357 -6.55 18.26 -20.47
C ARG A 357 -5.13 17.72 -20.28
N ALA A 358 -4.76 17.35 -19.05
CA ALA A 358 -3.47 16.75 -18.78
C ALA A 358 -3.28 15.44 -19.55
N VAL A 359 -4.28 14.54 -19.53
CA VAL A 359 -4.27 13.28 -20.26
C VAL A 359 -4.15 13.51 -21.76
N ALA A 360 -4.87 14.48 -22.32
CA ALA A 360 -4.78 14.80 -23.74
C ALA A 360 -3.36 15.25 -24.12
N ILE A 361 -2.77 16.19 -23.37
CA ILE A 361 -1.40 16.68 -23.62
C ILE A 361 -0.38 15.54 -23.45
N SER A 362 -0.46 14.77 -22.37
CA SER A 362 0.45 13.64 -22.11
C SER A 362 0.33 12.57 -23.19
N SER A 363 -0.88 12.30 -23.68
CA SER A 363 -1.11 11.38 -24.79
C SER A 363 -0.42 11.87 -26.05
N GLU A 364 -0.60 13.14 -26.41
CA GLU A 364 0.06 13.75 -27.59
C GLU A 364 1.59 13.63 -27.54
N LEU A 365 2.17 13.83 -26.36
CA LEU A 365 3.62 13.74 -26.12
C LEU A 365 4.13 12.30 -25.91
N GLY A 366 3.24 11.31 -25.84
CA GLY A 366 3.60 9.92 -25.59
C GLY A 366 4.04 9.60 -24.15
N ASP A 367 3.73 10.43 -23.15
CA ASP A 367 3.99 10.14 -21.73
C ASP A 367 2.95 9.14 -21.20
N MET A 368 3.21 7.85 -21.40
CA MET A 368 2.25 6.79 -21.06
C MET A 368 2.02 6.65 -19.56
N MET A 369 3.05 6.85 -18.72
CA MET A 369 2.86 6.86 -17.26
C MET A 369 1.89 7.96 -16.83
N ALA A 370 2.06 9.20 -17.32
CA ALA A 370 1.15 10.29 -17.00
C ALA A 370 -0.26 10.05 -17.56
N VAL A 371 -0.38 9.45 -18.75
CA VAL A 371 -1.67 9.04 -19.31
C VAL A 371 -2.37 8.04 -18.41
N GLN A 372 -1.69 6.98 -17.97
CA GLN A 372 -2.32 5.95 -17.13
C GLN A 372 -2.69 6.49 -15.74
N LEU A 373 -1.83 7.31 -15.13
CA LEU A 373 -2.15 7.95 -13.85
C LEU A 373 -3.34 8.90 -13.99
N GLY A 374 -3.39 9.72 -15.05
CA GLY A 374 -4.53 10.59 -15.31
C GLY A 374 -5.82 9.80 -15.55
N ARG A 375 -5.77 8.67 -16.27
CA ARG A 375 -6.93 7.78 -16.44
C ARG A 375 -7.41 7.19 -15.11
N ALA A 376 -6.50 6.85 -14.20
CA ALA A 376 -6.84 6.42 -12.86
C ALA A 376 -7.54 7.54 -12.06
N GLN A 377 -6.99 8.76 -12.10
CA GLN A 377 -7.61 9.93 -11.46
C GLN A 377 -9.00 10.25 -12.04
N LEU A 378 -9.20 10.10 -13.35
CA LEU A 378 -10.51 10.30 -14.01
C LEU A 378 -11.54 9.25 -13.56
N ALA A 379 -11.14 7.99 -13.40
CA ALA A 379 -12.03 6.95 -12.87
C ALA A 379 -12.45 7.27 -11.42
N LEU A 380 -11.52 7.74 -10.59
CA LEU A 380 -11.84 8.20 -9.24
C LEU A 380 -12.73 9.45 -9.23
N CYS A 381 -12.56 10.38 -10.18
CA CYS A 381 -13.45 11.52 -10.34
C CYS A 381 -14.87 11.10 -10.76
N ALA A 382 -14.99 10.08 -11.60
CA ALA A 382 -16.27 9.49 -11.98
C ALA A 382 -16.97 8.88 -10.75
N ILE A 383 -16.26 8.09 -9.93
CA ILE A 383 -16.79 7.56 -8.66
C ILE A 383 -17.19 8.71 -7.72
N GLY A 384 -16.38 9.76 -7.61
CA GLY A 384 -16.69 10.96 -6.82
C GLY A 384 -18.02 11.62 -7.26
N GLN A 385 -18.29 11.64 -8.56
CA GLN A 385 -19.56 12.12 -9.14
C GLN A 385 -20.73 11.12 -9.03
N GLY A 386 -20.50 9.93 -8.44
CA GLY A 386 -21.52 8.89 -8.26
C GLY A 386 -21.62 7.89 -9.42
N ASP A 387 -20.72 7.94 -10.41
CA ASP A 387 -20.69 6.95 -11.48
C ASP A 387 -20.04 5.63 -11.01
N GLN A 388 -20.84 4.57 -10.99
CA GLN A 388 -20.42 3.20 -10.67
C GLN A 388 -20.60 2.26 -11.87
N SER A 389 -20.67 2.80 -13.08
CA SER A 389 -20.86 2.04 -14.30
C SER A 389 -19.76 1.01 -14.56
N GLU A 390 -20.09 -0.01 -15.35
CA GLU A 390 -19.13 -0.99 -15.85
C GLU A 390 -17.99 -0.33 -16.64
N GLN A 391 -18.27 0.80 -17.31
CA GLN A 391 -17.24 1.57 -18.03
C GLN A 391 -16.16 2.09 -17.09
N THR A 392 -16.53 2.62 -15.92
CA THR A 392 -15.58 3.06 -14.90
C THR A 392 -14.77 1.88 -14.36
N GLN A 393 -15.40 0.71 -14.15
CA GLN A 393 -14.68 -0.51 -13.74
C GLN A 393 -13.73 -1.05 -14.81
N GLN A 394 -14.09 -0.94 -16.10
CA GLN A 394 -13.26 -1.38 -17.22
C GLN A 394 -11.92 -0.62 -17.31
N VAL A 395 -11.84 0.58 -16.71
CA VAL A 395 -10.57 1.31 -16.57
C VAL A 395 -9.55 0.47 -15.81
N GLY A 396 -9.94 -0.20 -14.71
CA GLY A 396 -9.06 -1.07 -13.93
C GLY A 396 -8.44 -2.18 -14.79
N VAL A 397 -9.26 -2.87 -15.58
CA VAL A 397 -8.81 -3.92 -16.51
C VAL A 397 -7.80 -3.37 -17.54
N SER A 398 -8.07 -2.19 -18.09
CA SER A 398 -7.19 -1.58 -19.09
C SER A 398 -5.84 -1.16 -18.51
N LEU A 399 -5.83 -0.60 -17.28
CA LEU A 399 -4.62 -0.20 -16.56
C LEU A 399 -3.77 -1.43 -16.22
N GLY A 400 -4.39 -2.46 -15.61
CA GLY A 400 -3.69 -3.70 -15.27
C GLY A 400 -3.14 -4.43 -16.49
N THR A 401 -3.87 -4.41 -17.62
CA THR A 401 -3.38 -4.99 -18.88
C THR A 401 -2.18 -4.25 -19.43
N TRP A 402 -2.18 -2.91 -19.40
CA TRP A 402 -1.02 -2.11 -19.80
C TRP A 402 0.18 -2.45 -18.93
N GLY A 403 0.07 -2.38 -17.60
CA GLY A 403 1.17 -2.66 -16.67
C GLY A 403 1.76 -4.05 -16.79
N ARG A 404 0.96 -5.03 -17.22
CA ARG A 404 1.40 -6.40 -17.47
C ARG A 404 2.11 -6.58 -18.81
N ARG A 405 1.61 -5.96 -19.89
CA ARG A 405 2.04 -6.27 -21.26
C ARG A 405 3.08 -5.32 -21.83
N GLU A 406 2.98 -4.05 -21.46
CA GLU A 406 3.74 -2.97 -22.09
C GLU A 406 4.44 -2.12 -21.04
N GLY A 407 3.70 -1.76 -20.00
CA GLY A 407 4.04 -0.78 -18.99
C GLY A 407 4.82 -1.31 -17.80
N SER A 408 4.96 -0.44 -16.79
CA SER A 408 5.58 -0.75 -15.50
C SER A 408 4.62 -1.49 -14.58
N PHE A 409 5.06 -2.66 -14.09
CA PHE A 409 4.34 -3.45 -13.08
C PHE A 409 4.25 -2.70 -11.76
N GLY A 410 5.37 -2.21 -11.24
CA GLY A 410 5.44 -1.49 -9.97
C GLY A 410 4.57 -0.24 -9.97
N PHE A 411 4.63 0.56 -11.04
CA PHE A 411 3.81 1.76 -11.20
C PHE A 411 2.32 1.42 -11.17
N THR A 412 1.91 0.40 -11.95
CA THR A 412 0.51 -0.02 -12.05
C THR A 412 0.00 -0.62 -10.74
N LEU A 413 0.84 -1.38 -10.02
CA LEU A 413 0.53 -1.87 -8.69
C LEU A 413 0.25 -0.70 -7.74
N GLY A 414 1.10 0.33 -7.76
CA GLY A 414 0.90 1.55 -6.98
C GLY A 414 -0.39 2.29 -7.34
N VAL A 415 -0.84 2.26 -8.60
CA VAL A 415 -2.15 2.80 -9.01
C VAL A 415 -3.31 1.99 -8.39
N GLY A 416 -3.19 0.67 -8.32
CA GLY A 416 -4.18 -0.16 -7.61
C GLY A 416 -4.23 0.15 -6.12
N LEU A 417 -3.07 0.32 -5.47
CA LEU A 417 -3.00 0.76 -4.07
C LEU A 417 -3.63 2.14 -3.90
N PHE A 418 -3.40 3.07 -4.82
CA PHE A 418 -4.03 4.39 -4.80
C PHE A 418 -5.56 4.30 -4.82
N PHE A 419 -6.17 3.44 -5.66
CA PHE A 419 -7.62 3.21 -5.61
C PHE A 419 -8.09 2.73 -4.25
N ALA A 420 -7.38 1.76 -3.66
CA ALA A 420 -7.75 1.22 -2.36
C ALA A 420 -7.62 2.27 -1.24
N ARG A 421 -6.57 3.10 -1.25
CA ARG A 421 -6.40 4.21 -0.30
C ARG A 421 -7.54 5.22 -0.38
N ILE A 422 -7.98 5.57 -1.59
CA ILE A 422 -9.16 6.44 -1.75
C ILE A 422 -10.45 5.75 -1.28
N GLY A 423 -10.57 4.44 -1.46
CA GLY A 423 -11.67 3.65 -0.88
C GLY A 423 -11.74 3.78 0.65
N TRP A 424 -10.61 3.61 1.34
CA TRP A 424 -10.52 3.77 2.79
C TRP A 424 -10.84 5.18 3.26
N ARG A 425 -10.43 6.19 2.50
CA ARG A 425 -10.74 7.60 2.77
C ARG A 425 -12.24 7.90 2.71
N TRP A 426 -12.97 7.32 1.75
CA TRP A 426 -14.44 7.41 1.72
C TRP A 426 -15.08 6.84 2.98
N ILE A 427 -14.57 5.72 3.48
CA ILE A 427 -15.05 5.11 4.74
C ILE A 427 -14.73 6.00 5.94
N ASN A 428 -13.46 6.34 6.13
CA ASN A 428 -12.96 6.89 7.39
C ASN A 428 -13.34 8.36 7.60
N HIS A 429 -13.48 9.13 6.52
CA HIS A 429 -13.73 10.57 6.62
C HIS A 429 -15.13 11.00 6.16
N LEU A 430 -15.74 10.26 5.22
CA LEU A 430 -17.02 10.65 4.62
C LEU A 430 -18.15 9.66 4.93
N GLY A 431 -17.84 8.46 5.41
CA GLY A 431 -18.82 7.40 5.66
C GLY A 431 -19.53 6.90 4.40
N ASP A 432 -18.96 7.12 3.21
CA ASP A 432 -19.58 6.73 1.94
C ASP A 432 -19.13 5.33 1.52
N TYR A 433 -19.90 4.35 1.96
CA TYR A 433 -19.64 2.93 1.72
C TYR A 433 -19.81 2.52 0.25
N GLU A 434 -20.66 3.20 -0.52
CA GLU A 434 -20.91 2.85 -1.92
C GLU A 434 -19.74 3.26 -2.80
N ARG A 435 -19.24 4.50 -2.63
CA ARG A 435 -18.04 4.98 -3.31
C ARG A 435 -16.79 4.21 -2.88
N ALA A 436 -16.69 3.87 -1.60
CA ALA A 436 -15.61 3.00 -1.11
C ALA A 436 -15.62 1.64 -1.83
N LEU A 437 -16.79 1.01 -1.92
CA LEU A 437 -16.94 -0.29 -2.60
C LEU A 437 -16.58 -0.20 -4.10
N ALA A 438 -16.96 0.89 -4.76
CA ALA A 438 -16.59 1.13 -6.16
C ALA A 438 -15.07 1.25 -6.36
N CYS A 439 -14.38 1.93 -5.44
CA CYS A 439 -12.91 2.03 -5.44
C CYS A 439 -12.24 0.66 -5.23
N PHE A 440 -12.70 -0.15 -4.28
CA PHE A 440 -12.11 -1.47 -4.04
C PHE A 440 -12.37 -2.47 -5.18
N ARG A 441 -13.51 -2.38 -5.85
CA ARG A 441 -13.78 -3.18 -7.07
C ARG A 441 -12.88 -2.74 -8.23
N LEU A 442 -12.64 -1.44 -8.37
CA LEU A 442 -11.72 -0.91 -9.37
C LEU A 442 -10.28 -1.39 -9.12
N ALA A 443 -9.86 -1.42 -7.84
CA ALA A 443 -8.59 -2.00 -7.43
C ALA A 443 -8.53 -3.52 -7.73
N GLU A 444 -9.56 -4.30 -7.35
CA GLU A 444 -9.65 -5.74 -7.61
C GLU A 444 -9.48 -6.06 -9.11
N THR A 445 -10.22 -5.36 -9.98
CA THR A 445 -10.16 -5.57 -11.44
C THR A 445 -8.80 -5.22 -12.03
N LEU A 446 -8.15 -4.15 -11.53
CA LEU A 446 -6.79 -3.79 -11.92
C LEU A 446 -5.80 -4.87 -11.50
N PHE A 447 -5.81 -5.28 -10.23
CA PHE A 447 -4.88 -6.29 -9.73
C PHE A 447 -5.05 -7.63 -10.43
N GLN A 448 -6.30 -8.03 -10.72
CA GLN A 448 -6.58 -9.22 -11.51
C GLN A 448 -5.97 -9.14 -12.92
N ALA A 449 -6.14 -8.01 -13.62
CA ALA A 449 -5.58 -7.83 -14.96
C ALA A 449 -4.04 -7.72 -14.96
N LEU A 450 -3.47 -7.16 -13.89
CA LEU A 450 -2.03 -7.05 -13.66
C LEU A 450 -1.38 -8.39 -13.26
N GLN A 451 -2.18 -9.36 -12.79
CA GLN A 451 -1.71 -10.59 -12.13
C GLN A 451 -0.96 -10.31 -10.82
N ALA A 452 -1.48 -9.35 -10.07
CA ALA A 452 -1.11 -9.05 -8.69
C ALA A 452 -2.06 -9.81 -7.75
N SER A 453 -1.81 -11.12 -7.64
CA SER A 453 -2.61 -12.09 -6.90
C SER A 453 -2.81 -11.76 -5.41
N LEU A 454 -1.76 -11.39 -4.68
CA LEU A 454 -1.85 -11.05 -3.25
C LEU A 454 -2.64 -9.75 -3.05
N SER A 455 -2.31 -8.70 -3.81
CA SER A 455 -3.02 -7.42 -3.76
C SER A 455 -4.50 -7.54 -4.15
N ARG A 456 -4.82 -8.48 -5.05
CA ARG A 456 -6.21 -8.82 -5.38
C ARG A 456 -6.94 -9.38 -4.16
N VAL A 457 -6.35 -10.31 -3.41
CA VAL A 457 -6.98 -10.82 -2.19
C VAL A 457 -7.18 -9.70 -1.17
N HIS A 458 -6.19 -8.83 -0.97
CA HIS A 458 -6.34 -7.66 -0.09
C HIS A 458 -7.53 -6.78 -0.50
N SER A 459 -7.72 -6.52 -1.80
CA SER A 459 -8.88 -5.76 -2.29
C SER A 459 -10.22 -6.47 -2.06
N ILE A 460 -10.26 -7.81 -2.09
CA ILE A 460 -11.45 -8.58 -1.74
C ILE A 460 -11.75 -8.43 -0.24
N VAL A 461 -10.71 -8.43 0.60
CA VAL A 461 -10.82 -8.20 2.04
C VAL A 461 -11.29 -6.77 2.35
N ASP A 462 -10.86 -5.77 1.60
CA ASP A 462 -11.35 -4.40 1.75
C ASP A 462 -12.87 -4.31 1.48
N GLN A 463 -13.37 -5.02 0.46
CA GLN A 463 -14.81 -5.11 0.18
C GLN A 463 -15.57 -5.80 1.33
N LEU A 464 -15.00 -6.84 1.93
CA LEU A 464 -15.56 -7.49 3.12
C LEU A 464 -15.75 -6.49 4.25
N LYS A 465 -14.78 -5.58 4.48
CA LYS A 465 -14.88 -4.56 5.53
C LYS A 465 -16.07 -3.63 5.31
N VAL A 466 -16.34 -3.24 4.06
CA VAL A 466 -17.55 -2.47 3.71
C VAL A 466 -18.82 -3.24 4.07
N TYR A 467 -18.94 -4.51 3.64
CA TYR A 467 -20.13 -5.31 3.95
C TYR A 467 -20.31 -5.53 5.45
N GLN A 468 -19.21 -5.67 6.21
CA GLN A 468 -19.24 -5.76 7.67
C GLN A 468 -19.78 -4.47 8.32
N MET A 469 -19.39 -3.29 7.81
CA MET A 469 -19.84 -1.99 8.32
C MET A 469 -21.33 -1.73 8.02
N VAL A 470 -21.80 -2.10 6.83
CA VAL A 470 -23.22 -1.96 6.46
C VAL A 470 -24.10 -3.06 7.09
N GLY A 471 -23.49 -4.17 7.54
CA GLY A 471 -24.20 -5.31 8.10
C GLY A 471 -24.86 -6.19 7.04
N ASP A 472 -24.30 -6.26 5.82
CA ASP A 472 -24.74 -7.19 4.76
C ASP A 472 -24.07 -8.56 4.92
N PHE A 473 -24.65 -9.38 5.78
CA PHE A 473 -24.06 -10.68 6.13
C PHE A 473 -24.02 -11.69 4.98
N PRO A 474 -25.06 -11.83 4.12
CA PRO A 474 -24.95 -12.67 2.92
C PRO A 474 -23.76 -12.30 2.04
N SER A 475 -23.47 -11.00 1.87
CA SER A 475 -22.31 -10.56 1.10
C SER A 475 -20.99 -10.78 1.86
N CYS A 476 -20.96 -10.59 3.18
CA CYS A 476 -19.79 -10.96 3.99
C CYS A 476 -19.40 -12.43 3.83
N THR A 477 -20.35 -13.37 3.99
CA THR A 477 -20.06 -14.81 3.90
C THR A 477 -19.55 -15.19 2.51
N ARG A 478 -20.21 -14.72 1.44
CA ARG A 478 -19.77 -14.97 0.06
C ARG A 478 -18.39 -14.38 -0.23
N THR A 479 -18.09 -13.21 0.32
CA THR A 479 -16.80 -12.54 0.11
C THR A 479 -15.67 -13.24 0.86
N LEU A 480 -15.92 -13.74 2.06
CA LEU A 480 -14.98 -14.57 2.83
C LEU A 480 -14.65 -15.89 2.11
N GLU A 481 -15.68 -16.60 1.61
CA GLU A 481 -15.51 -17.82 0.80
C GLU A 481 -14.66 -17.51 -0.45
N ARG A 482 -15.01 -16.44 -1.19
CA ARG A 482 -14.25 -15.98 -2.36
C ARG A 482 -12.78 -15.67 -2.05
N ALA A 483 -12.51 -14.98 -0.94
CA ALA A 483 -11.16 -14.61 -0.54
C ALA A 483 -10.32 -15.84 -0.19
N LEU A 484 -10.91 -16.83 0.51
CA LEU A 484 -10.19 -18.05 0.88
C LEU A 484 -9.92 -18.94 -0.34
N ASP A 485 -10.90 -19.08 -1.25
CA ASP A 485 -10.71 -19.81 -2.50
C ASP A 485 -9.60 -19.18 -3.36
N GLU A 486 -9.53 -17.84 -3.42
CA GLU A 486 -8.44 -17.14 -4.12
C GLU A 486 -7.09 -17.41 -3.43
N CYS A 487 -6.99 -17.35 -2.10
CA CYS A 487 -5.75 -17.71 -1.39
C CYS A 487 -5.24 -19.11 -1.78
N LEU A 488 -6.15 -20.09 -1.89
CA LEU A 488 -5.80 -21.47 -2.25
C LEU A 488 -5.31 -21.59 -3.69
N GLU A 489 -5.93 -20.85 -4.61
CA GLU A 489 -5.47 -20.81 -6.00
C GLU A 489 -4.10 -20.14 -6.13
N VAL A 490 -3.85 -19.05 -5.39
CA VAL A 490 -2.55 -18.38 -5.38
C VAL A 490 -1.47 -19.30 -4.81
N GLN A 491 -1.77 -20.02 -3.72
CA GLN A 491 -0.84 -20.97 -3.12
C GLN A 491 -0.37 -22.07 -4.10
N LYS A 492 -1.26 -22.53 -4.99
CA LYS A 492 -0.93 -23.51 -6.03
C LYS A 492 -0.10 -22.92 -7.18
N ARG A 493 -0.36 -21.66 -7.54
CA ARG A 493 0.21 -21.02 -8.74
C ARG A 493 1.51 -20.27 -8.47
N GLU A 494 1.68 -19.75 -7.25
CA GLU A 494 2.75 -18.80 -6.91
C GLU A 494 3.46 -19.24 -5.61
N PRO A 495 4.41 -20.19 -5.68
CA PRO A 495 5.11 -20.75 -4.50
C PRO A 495 5.79 -19.69 -3.62
N GLY A 496 6.28 -18.59 -4.23
CA GLY A 496 6.97 -17.52 -3.50
C GLY A 496 6.05 -16.64 -2.64
N LEU A 497 4.72 -16.76 -2.81
CA LEU A 497 3.74 -16.02 -2.01
C LEU A 497 3.06 -16.89 -0.95
N VAL A 498 3.35 -18.20 -0.91
CA VAL A 498 2.66 -19.19 -0.05
C VAL A 498 2.60 -18.76 1.41
N ALA A 499 3.71 -18.24 1.97
CA ALA A 499 3.77 -17.80 3.36
C ALA A 499 2.78 -16.65 3.64
N GLU A 500 2.72 -15.67 2.74
CA GLU A 500 1.85 -14.50 2.84
C GLU A 500 0.37 -14.89 2.70
N VAL A 501 0.02 -15.64 1.64
CA VAL A 501 -1.38 -16.07 1.44
C VAL A 501 -1.86 -17.08 2.48
N SER A 502 -0.97 -17.91 3.04
CA SER A 502 -1.33 -18.80 4.15
C SER A 502 -1.64 -18.00 5.41
N ARG A 503 -0.90 -16.93 5.69
CA ARG A 503 -1.19 -16.02 6.80
C ARG A 503 -2.54 -15.34 6.61
N LEU A 504 -2.82 -14.87 5.40
CA LEU A 504 -4.09 -14.23 5.06
C LEU A 504 -5.27 -15.21 5.14
N ALA A 505 -5.11 -16.43 4.63
CA ALA A 505 -6.11 -17.50 4.71
C ALA A 505 -6.50 -17.83 6.17
N ARG A 506 -5.52 -17.86 7.09
CA ARG A 506 -5.77 -18.05 8.53
C ARG A 506 -6.62 -16.92 9.10
N TRP A 507 -6.25 -15.67 8.80
CA TRP A 507 -7.01 -14.50 9.24
C TRP A 507 -8.44 -14.49 8.70
N ILE A 508 -8.62 -14.78 7.40
CA ILE A 508 -9.95 -14.92 6.76
C ILE A 508 -10.78 -16.00 7.47
N SER A 509 -10.16 -17.14 7.80
CA SER A 509 -10.81 -18.24 8.52
C SER A 509 -11.28 -17.83 9.92
N ILE A 510 -10.46 -17.07 10.65
CA ILE A 510 -10.81 -16.49 11.97
C ILE A 510 -12.02 -15.56 11.84
N GLU A 511 -12.01 -14.64 10.87
CA GLU A 511 -13.12 -13.71 10.62
C GLU A 511 -14.42 -14.45 10.27
N MET A 512 -14.33 -15.50 9.44
CA MET A 512 -15.46 -16.33 9.05
C MET A 512 -16.09 -17.07 10.24
N LEU A 513 -15.27 -17.65 11.12
CA LEU A 513 -15.73 -18.27 12.37
C LEU A 513 -16.35 -17.25 13.31
N GLY A 514 -15.72 -16.07 13.45
CA GLY A 514 -16.24 -14.99 14.28
C GLY A 514 -17.61 -14.51 13.80
N LEU A 515 -17.80 -14.38 12.48
CA LEU A 515 -19.08 -13.99 11.88
C LEU A 515 -20.17 -15.05 12.11
N ALA A 516 -19.85 -16.33 11.88
CA ALA A 516 -20.77 -17.44 12.11
C ALA A 516 -21.19 -17.53 13.59
N THR A 517 -20.22 -17.40 14.50
CA THR A 517 -20.45 -17.44 15.95
C THR A 517 -21.31 -16.26 16.42
N LYS A 518 -21.06 -15.04 15.90
CA LYS A 518 -21.88 -13.85 16.19
C LYS A 518 -23.33 -14.01 15.76
N ARG A 519 -23.60 -14.75 14.67
CA ARG A 519 -24.96 -15.02 14.19
C ARG A 519 -25.72 -16.01 15.07
N ALA A 520 -25.04 -16.78 15.91
CA ALA A 520 -25.65 -17.79 16.76
C ALA A 520 -26.49 -18.81 15.98
N VAL A 521 -26.01 -19.19 14.79
CA VAL A 521 -26.67 -20.13 13.89
C VAL A 521 -25.82 -21.42 13.81
N PRO A 522 -26.27 -22.56 14.38
CA PRO A 522 -25.43 -23.74 14.54
C PRO A 522 -24.95 -24.35 13.22
N HIS A 523 -25.85 -24.51 12.25
CA HIS A 523 -25.51 -25.09 10.94
C HIS A 523 -24.50 -24.24 10.17
N LEU A 524 -24.50 -22.92 10.37
CA LEU A 524 -23.52 -22.02 9.75
C LEU A 524 -22.14 -22.23 10.38
N ILE A 525 -22.07 -22.36 11.70
CA ILE A 525 -20.81 -22.67 12.41
C ILE A 525 -20.26 -24.01 11.95
N GLU A 526 -21.10 -25.04 11.88
CA GLU A 526 -20.72 -26.37 11.38
C GLU A 526 -20.16 -26.31 9.96
N ARG A 527 -20.88 -25.66 9.03
CA ARG A 527 -20.46 -25.51 7.64
C ARG A 527 -19.12 -24.80 7.52
N VAL A 528 -18.93 -23.68 8.23
CA VAL A 528 -17.68 -22.90 8.24
C VAL A 528 -16.53 -23.73 8.80
N ARG A 529 -16.74 -24.45 9.90
CA ARG A 529 -15.71 -25.33 10.48
C ARG A 529 -15.33 -26.46 9.52
N ALA A 530 -16.31 -27.10 8.88
CA ALA A 530 -16.05 -28.15 7.90
C ALA A 530 -15.26 -27.62 6.70
N TYR A 531 -15.62 -26.43 6.21
CA TYR A 531 -14.91 -25.73 5.14
C TYR A 531 -13.45 -25.43 5.53
N ILE A 532 -13.21 -24.80 6.69
CA ILE A 532 -11.84 -24.52 7.18
C ILE A 532 -11.04 -25.81 7.39
N LYS A 533 -11.64 -26.87 7.98
CA LYS A 533 -10.97 -28.16 8.16
C LYS A 533 -10.60 -28.80 6.81
N ASN A 534 -11.45 -28.69 5.80
CA ASN A 534 -11.14 -29.18 4.45
C ASN A 534 -9.97 -28.42 3.82
N VAL A 535 -9.99 -27.09 3.93
CA VAL A 535 -8.92 -26.20 3.46
C VAL A 535 -7.60 -26.45 4.20
N ARG A 536 -7.63 -26.89 5.46
CA ARG A 536 -6.42 -27.20 6.24
C ARG A 536 -5.88 -28.61 6.01
N LYS A 537 -6.73 -29.62 5.74
CA LYS A 537 -6.29 -31.01 5.47
C LYS A 537 -5.38 -31.13 4.26
N THR A 538 -5.35 -30.13 3.39
CA THR A 538 -4.42 -30.02 2.26
C THR A 538 -3.04 -29.46 2.65
N HIS A 539 -2.79 -29.11 3.92
CA HIS A 539 -1.55 -28.51 4.42
C HIS A 539 -1.03 -29.19 5.70
N GLU A 540 0.29 -29.22 5.85
CA GLU A 540 1.07 -30.00 6.83
C GLU A 540 0.55 -29.98 8.28
N SER A 541 0.67 -31.13 8.95
CA SER A 541 0.31 -31.32 10.36
C SER A 541 1.30 -30.61 11.29
N ALA A 542 0.84 -29.59 12.00
CA ALA A 542 1.57 -29.08 13.16
C ALA A 542 1.50 -30.09 14.32
N ASP A 543 2.62 -30.25 15.04
CA ASP A 543 2.77 -31.18 16.16
C ASP A 543 1.87 -30.76 17.37
N PRO A 544 0.93 -31.61 17.83
CA PRO A 544 -0.08 -31.27 18.85
C PRO A 544 0.50 -30.81 20.20
N ALA A 545 1.71 -31.24 20.55
CA ALA A 545 2.28 -31.05 21.89
C ALA A 545 2.82 -29.63 22.13
N GLY A 546 3.34 -28.96 21.09
CA GLY A 546 3.80 -27.56 21.19
C GLY A 546 2.67 -26.52 21.23
N LEU A 547 1.49 -26.91 20.74
CA LEU A 547 0.33 -26.03 20.57
C LEU A 547 -0.40 -25.72 21.90
N SER A 548 -0.45 -26.67 22.84
CA SER A 548 -1.08 -26.46 24.16
C SER A 548 -0.32 -25.43 24.99
N ALA A 549 1.02 -25.48 24.99
CA ALA A 549 1.85 -24.57 25.77
C ALA A 549 1.80 -23.12 25.25
N GLY A 550 1.75 -22.92 23.93
CA GLY A 550 1.61 -21.58 23.33
C GLY A 550 0.26 -20.92 23.60
N LEU A 551 -0.81 -21.72 23.67
CA LEU A 551 -2.16 -21.28 24.01
C LEU A 551 -2.27 -20.79 25.46
N ASP A 552 -1.60 -21.45 26.40
CA ASP A 552 -1.54 -21.04 27.81
C ASP A 552 -0.71 -19.75 27.98
N ILE A 553 0.41 -19.61 27.27
CA ILE A 553 1.28 -18.42 27.31
C ILE A 553 0.56 -17.18 26.74
N PHE A 554 -0.08 -17.29 25.58
CA PHE A 554 -0.82 -16.17 24.98
C PHE A 554 -1.99 -15.72 25.87
N GLN A 555 -2.65 -16.69 26.51
CA GLN A 555 -3.78 -16.43 27.38
C GLN A 555 -3.37 -15.69 28.67
N GLU A 556 -2.22 -16.02 29.25
CA GLU A 556 -1.62 -15.30 30.38
C GLU A 556 -1.26 -13.85 30.03
N LEU A 557 -0.78 -13.63 28.80
CA LEU A 557 -0.38 -12.32 28.29
C LEU A 557 -1.57 -11.37 28.10
N LEU A 558 -2.66 -11.88 27.53
CA LEU A 558 -3.93 -11.18 27.44
C LEU A 558 -4.48 -10.82 28.82
N ASN A 559 -4.26 -11.67 29.83
CA ASN A 559 -4.70 -11.41 31.20
C ASN A 559 -3.88 -10.26 31.84
N ARG A 560 -2.56 -10.24 31.67
CA ARG A 560 -1.68 -9.17 32.20
C ARG A 560 -1.95 -7.81 31.56
N LEU A 561 -2.12 -7.77 30.24
CA LEU A 561 -2.49 -6.55 29.51
C LEU A 561 -3.89 -6.03 29.92
N GLN A 562 -4.83 -6.92 30.22
CA GLN A 562 -6.17 -6.55 30.69
C GLN A 562 -6.20 -6.15 32.18
N ALA A 563 -5.19 -6.55 32.96
CA ALA A 563 -5.03 -6.19 34.38
C ALA A 563 -4.41 -4.79 34.58
N GLY A 564 -3.77 -4.22 33.55
CA GLY A 564 -3.11 -2.92 33.62
C GLY A 564 -1.81 -2.93 34.43
N GLU A 565 -1.12 -4.06 34.46
CA GLU A 565 0.19 -4.18 35.10
C GLU A 565 1.29 -3.62 34.18
N ASP A 566 2.14 -2.73 34.72
CA ASP A 566 3.30 -2.20 34.00
C ASP A 566 4.31 -3.32 33.73
N LEU A 567 4.57 -3.57 32.45
CA LEU A 567 5.46 -4.64 31.95
C LEU A 567 6.96 -4.42 32.28
N ALA A 568 7.30 -3.39 33.06
CA ALA A 568 8.67 -2.95 33.30
C ALA A 568 9.35 -3.60 34.52
N ASP A 569 8.61 -4.17 35.48
CA ASP A 569 9.14 -4.39 36.84
C ASP A 569 9.32 -5.85 37.31
N SER A 570 9.30 -6.87 36.45
CA SER A 570 9.60 -8.24 36.89
C SER A 570 11.05 -8.65 36.59
N SER A 571 11.94 -8.37 37.56
CA SER A 571 13.31 -8.87 37.62
C SER A 571 13.36 -10.32 38.15
N SER A 572 13.17 -11.33 37.28
CA SER A 572 13.73 -12.70 37.39
C SER A 572 12.88 -13.68 36.57
N GLU A 573 13.18 -13.78 35.28
CA GLU A 573 12.81 -14.78 34.25
C GLU A 573 12.73 -14.03 32.91
N PRO A 574 13.05 -14.66 31.76
CA PRO A 574 13.03 -13.95 30.48
C PRO A 574 11.67 -13.31 30.31
N SER A 575 11.64 -11.97 30.27
CA SER A 575 10.40 -11.21 30.21
C SER A 575 9.50 -11.81 29.15
N VAL A 576 8.22 -11.98 29.46
CA VAL A 576 7.24 -12.57 28.53
C VAL A 576 7.19 -11.78 27.20
N GLY A 577 7.62 -10.51 27.21
CA GLY A 577 7.93 -9.73 26.00
C GLY A 577 9.04 -10.33 25.14
N HIS A 578 10.15 -10.81 25.73
CA HIS A 578 11.19 -11.54 25.01
C HIS A 578 10.71 -12.86 24.39
N ALA A 579 9.78 -13.58 25.02
CA ALA A 579 9.19 -14.80 24.46
C ALA A 579 8.29 -14.51 23.24
N LEU A 580 7.53 -13.40 23.26
CA LEU A 580 6.77 -12.91 22.10
C LEU A 580 7.67 -12.39 20.97
N TYR A 581 8.79 -11.75 21.29
CA TYR A 581 9.77 -11.34 20.28
C TYR A 581 10.47 -12.54 19.62
N GLN A 582 10.47 -13.72 20.26
CA GLN A 582 11.05 -14.95 19.74
C GLN A 582 10.05 -15.86 19.00
N GLN A 583 8.73 -15.70 19.20
CA GLN A 583 7.72 -16.45 18.46
C GLN A 583 7.33 -15.72 17.17
N ASP A 584 7.44 -16.42 16.03
CA ASP A 584 7.01 -15.89 14.73
C ASP A 584 5.50 -15.58 14.75
N ALA A 585 5.10 -14.40 14.24
CA ALA A 585 3.71 -13.96 14.15
C ALA A 585 2.81 -14.99 13.46
N THR A 586 3.39 -15.80 12.57
CA THR A 586 2.72 -16.94 11.92
C THR A 586 2.24 -18.00 12.92
N GLN A 587 3.10 -18.39 13.87
CA GLN A 587 2.78 -19.40 14.90
C GLN A 587 1.66 -18.93 15.83
N MET A 588 1.64 -17.62 16.13
CA MET A 588 0.60 -17.00 16.94
C MET A 588 -0.77 -17.03 16.25
N THR A 589 -0.83 -16.74 14.95
CA THR A 589 -2.10 -16.83 14.20
C THR A 589 -2.61 -18.27 14.08
N ASP A 590 -1.73 -19.26 13.98
CA ASP A 590 -2.09 -20.68 13.97
C ASP A 590 -2.68 -21.12 15.31
N LEU A 591 -2.00 -20.81 16.42
CA LEU A 591 -2.50 -21.06 17.77
C LEU A 591 -3.88 -20.43 18.00
N PHE A 592 -4.06 -19.19 17.53
CA PHE A 592 -5.33 -18.50 17.66
C PHE A 592 -6.44 -19.16 16.84
N LEU A 593 -6.18 -19.53 15.58
CA LEU A 593 -7.15 -20.21 14.73
C LEU A 593 -7.58 -21.56 15.33
N GLU A 594 -6.64 -22.35 15.88
CA GLU A 594 -6.96 -23.61 16.54
C GLU A 594 -7.86 -23.43 17.76
N SER A 595 -7.55 -22.43 18.58
CA SER A 595 -8.36 -22.07 19.73
C SER A 595 -9.78 -21.66 19.32
N GLN A 596 -9.92 -20.88 18.25
CA GLN A 596 -11.23 -20.48 17.72
C GLN A 596 -12.00 -21.67 17.13
N LEU A 597 -11.31 -22.61 16.47
CA LEU A 597 -11.93 -23.85 15.97
C LEU A 597 -12.44 -24.72 17.11
N ALA A 598 -11.68 -24.87 18.19
CA ALA A 598 -12.10 -25.60 19.39
C ALA A 598 -13.30 -24.92 20.07
N ASP A 599 -13.25 -23.60 20.29
CA ASP A 599 -14.36 -22.85 20.88
C ASP A 599 -15.64 -22.92 20.03
N SER A 600 -15.49 -22.93 18.70
CA SER A 600 -16.63 -22.98 17.79
C SER A 600 -17.41 -24.30 17.89
N GLU A 601 -16.80 -25.41 18.32
CA GLU A 601 -17.50 -26.65 18.68
C GLU A 601 -18.46 -26.44 19.84
N ILE A 602 -17.95 -25.78 20.89
CA ILE A 602 -18.72 -25.46 22.09
C ILE A 602 -19.87 -24.51 21.75
N TYR A 603 -19.61 -23.48 20.94
CA TYR A 603 -20.65 -22.55 20.47
C TYR A 603 -21.70 -23.23 19.59
N GLN A 604 -21.32 -24.17 18.73
CA GLN A 604 -22.27 -24.93 17.92
C GLN A 604 -23.24 -25.73 18.80
N ASP A 605 -22.74 -26.44 19.80
CA ASP A 605 -23.58 -27.18 20.75
C ASP A 605 -24.47 -26.23 21.57
N LEU A 606 -23.91 -25.12 22.06
CA LEU A 606 -24.64 -24.10 22.82
C LEU A 606 -25.83 -23.54 22.04
N TYR A 607 -25.60 -23.18 20.77
CA TYR A 607 -26.65 -22.62 19.92
C TYR A 607 -27.63 -23.68 19.41
N SER A 608 -27.19 -24.92 19.19
CA SER A 608 -28.08 -26.05 18.89
C SER A 608 -29.06 -26.28 20.03
N GLY A 609 -28.57 -26.26 21.27
CA GLY A 609 -29.42 -26.37 22.46
C GLY A 609 -30.42 -25.22 22.58
N LYS A 610 -29.98 -23.99 22.28
CA LYS A 610 -30.86 -22.81 22.24
C LYS A 610 -31.96 -22.93 21.17
N GLU A 611 -31.63 -23.45 20.00
CA GLU A 611 -32.57 -23.67 18.90
C GLU A 611 -33.57 -24.80 19.22
N ALA A 612 -33.09 -25.94 19.72
CA ALA A 612 -33.93 -27.06 20.18
C ALA A 612 -34.93 -26.61 21.26
N LYS A 613 -34.46 -25.81 22.23
CA LYS A 613 -35.32 -25.23 23.27
C LYS A 613 -36.38 -24.30 22.69
N LYS A 614 -36.02 -23.46 21.71
CA LYS A 614 -36.96 -22.56 21.01
C LYS A 614 -38.01 -23.33 20.22
N ASN A 615 -37.62 -24.47 19.64
CA ASN A 615 -38.49 -25.33 18.85
C ASN A 615 -39.33 -26.31 19.70
N GLY A 616 -39.21 -26.26 21.03
CA GLY A 616 -40.03 -27.07 21.94
C GLY A 616 -39.46 -28.46 22.25
N HIS A 617 -38.16 -28.69 22.03
CA HIS A 617 -37.48 -29.96 22.33
C HIS A 617 -36.54 -29.80 23.55
N PRO A 618 -37.06 -29.77 24.79
CA PRO A 618 -36.26 -29.51 25.98
C PRO A 618 -35.25 -30.62 26.31
N ALA A 619 -35.56 -31.88 25.98
CA ALA A 619 -34.65 -33.01 26.19
C ALA A 619 -33.41 -32.91 25.28
N GLU A 620 -33.60 -32.56 24.01
CA GLU A 620 -32.50 -32.32 23.06
C GLU A 620 -31.67 -31.10 23.48
N ALA A 621 -32.32 -30.05 23.96
CA ALA A 621 -31.63 -28.87 24.49
C ALA A 621 -30.74 -29.20 25.69
N HIS A 622 -31.24 -30.00 26.63
CA HIS A 622 -30.50 -30.45 27.81
C HIS A 622 -29.24 -31.21 27.43
N VAL A 623 -29.36 -32.17 26.51
CA VAL A 623 -28.21 -32.95 25.99
C VAL A 623 -27.14 -32.03 25.38
N CYS A 624 -27.54 -31.00 24.64
CA CYS A 624 -26.60 -30.04 24.06
C CYS A 624 -25.86 -29.22 25.13
N PHE A 625 -26.58 -28.75 26.16
CA PHE A 625 -25.96 -27.98 27.25
C PHE A 625 -25.07 -28.85 28.14
N ASP A 626 -25.41 -30.11 28.35
CA ASP A 626 -24.55 -31.06 29.07
C ASP A 626 -23.24 -31.33 28.32
N ARG A 627 -23.27 -31.46 26.98
CA ARG A 627 -22.02 -31.56 26.19
C ARG A 627 -21.13 -30.33 26.40
N VAL A 628 -21.69 -29.13 26.42
CA VAL A 628 -20.93 -27.90 26.72
C VAL A 628 -20.30 -27.95 28.11
N ARG A 629 -21.03 -28.43 29.13
CA ARG A 629 -20.49 -28.56 30.51
C ARG A 629 -19.36 -29.56 30.59
N VAL A 630 -19.51 -30.73 29.96
CA VAL A 630 -18.48 -31.78 29.91
C VAL A 630 -17.20 -31.24 29.27
N VAL A 631 -17.31 -30.50 28.17
CA VAL A 631 -16.14 -29.86 27.54
C VAL A 631 -15.57 -28.76 28.44
N ALA A 632 -16.42 -27.96 29.12
CA ALA A 632 -15.94 -26.93 30.04
C ALA A 632 -15.17 -27.50 31.25
N GLU A 633 -15.47 -28.73 31.70
CA GLU A 633 -14.77 -29.39 32.81
C GLU A 633 -13.30 -29.67 32.53
N SER A 634 -12.95 -29.93 31.26
CA SER A 634 -11.56 -30.14 30.85
C SER A 634 -10.80 -28.84 30.61
N MET A 635 -11.46 -27.67 30.72
CA MET A 635 -10.82 -26.35 30.54
C MET A 635 -10.29 -25.79 31.86
N SER A 636 -9.25 -24.95 31.77
CA SER A 636 -8.67 -24.20 32.89
C SER A 636 -9.09 -22.72 32.88
N GLY A 637 -8.90 -22.04 34.02
CA GLY A 637 -9.10 -20.59 34.15
C GLY A 637 -10.53 -20.09 33.91
N TYR A 638 -10.66 -18.86 33.40
CA TYR A 638 -11.96 -18.20 33.23
C TYR A 638 -12.85 -18.88 32.17
N ARG A 639 -12.27 -19.58 31.18
CA ARG A 639 -13.02 -20.22 30.07
C ARG A 639 -13.96 -21.30 30.58
N ARG A 640 -13.50 -22.14 31.52
CA ARG A 640 -14.34 -23.12 32.22
C ARG A 640 -15.59 -22.44 32.80
N HIS A 641 -15.36 -21.44 33.64
CA HIS A 641 -16.46 -20.73 34.31
C HIS A 641 -17.38 -20.00 33.33
N TYR A 642 -16.82 -19.44 32.24
CA TYR A 642 -17.57 -18.74 31.21
C TYR A 642 -18.53 -19.66 30.44
N PHE A 643 -18.05 -20.82 29.96
CA PHE A 643 -18.89 -21.76 29.21
C PHE A 643 -19.93 -22.46 30.10
N TYR A 644 -19.59 -22.77 31.37
CA TYR A 644 -20.58 -23.20 32.36
C TYR A 644 -21.69 -22.17 32.55
N ALA A 645 -21.31 -20.90 32.72
CA ALA A 645 -22.26 -19.82 32.93
C ALA A 645 -23.19 -19.65 31.72
N LEU A 646 -22.66 -19.78 30.50
CA LEU A 646 -23.44 -19.72 29.27
C LEU A 646 -24.42 -20.90 29.14
N ALA A 647 -23.97 -22.13 29.40
CA ALA A 647 -24.82 -23.32 29.33
C ALA A 647 -26.00 -23.21 30.31
N ASP A 648 -25.72 -22.89 31.58
CA ASP A 648 -26.74 -22.70 32.60
C ASP A 648 -27.69 -21.54 32.27
N ALA A 649 -27.18 -20.43 31.74
CA ALA A 649 -28.00 -19.27 31.38
C ALA A 649 -28.94 -19.57 30.20
N TYR A 650 -28.47 -20.27 29.17
CA TYR A 650 -29.30 -20.65 28.01
C TYR A 650 -30.30 -21.76 28.35
N GLU A 651 -29.94 -22.66 29.26
CA GLU A 651 -30.86 -23.65 29.82
C GLU A 651 -31.95 -23.01 30.70
N GLY A 652 -31.71 -21.80 31.21
CA GLY A 652 -32.67 -21.03 32.02
C GLY A 652 -32.42 -21.13 33.53
N GLU A 653 -31.34 -21.78 33.93
CA GLU A 653 -30.88 -21.98 35.30
C GLU A 653 -30.09 -20.76 35.80
N TYR A 654 -30.72 -19.59 35.80
CA TYR A 654 -30.06 -18.32 36.12
C TYR A 654 -29.46 -18.26 37.54
N GLN A 655 -29.95 -19.08 38.46
CA GLN A 655 -29.40 -19.20 39.82
C GLN A 655 -28.04 -19.92 39.82
N ARG A 656 -27.83 -20.87 38.89
CA ARG A 656 -26.57 -21.58 38.71
C ARG A 656 -25.57 -20.80 37.86
N ALA A 657 -26.06 -20.04 36.88
CA ALA A 657 -25.23 -19.20 36.01
C ALA A 657 -24.56 -18.01 36.73
N ALA A 658 -25.23 -17.40 37.72
CA ALA A 658 -24.75 -16.18 38.37
C ALA A 658 -23.44 -16.34 39.16
N PRO A 659 -23.26 -17.40 39.99
CA PRO A 659 -21.97 -17.72 40.61
C PRO A 659 -20.86 -17.94 39.57
N ALA A 660 -21.15 -18.67 38.50
CA ALA A 660 -20.19 -18.99 37.45
C ALA A 660 -19.69 -17.72 36.72
N TYR A 661 -20.56 -16.78 36.36
CA TYR A 661 -20.15 -15.49 35.79
C TYR A 661 -19.31 -14.64 36.75
N THR A 662 -19.61 -14.70 38.04
CA THR A 662 -18.83 -13.99 39.07
C THR A 662 -17.41 -14.57 39.15
N GLN A 663 -17.30 -15.89 39.05
CA GLN A 663 -16.03 -16.61 39.05
C GLN A 663 -15.22 -16.37 37.77
N THR A 664 -15.87 -16.19 36.61
CA THR A 664 -15.24 -15.70 35.36
C THR A 664 -14.57 -14.32 35.56
N GLY A 665 -15.24 -13.40 36.27
CA GLY A 665 -14.68 -12.07 36.53
C GLY A 665 -13.51 -12.06 37.51
N LEU A 666 -13.48 -13.00 38.47
CA LEU A 666 -12.41 -13.17 39.46
C LEU A 666 -11.15 -13.84 38.88
N THR A 667 -11.30 -14.64 37.83
CA THR A 667 -10.22 -15.40 37.17
C THR A 667 -9.66 -14.70 35.92
N GLY A 668 -9.87 -13.39 35.77
CA GLY A 668 -9.29 -12.55 34.70
C GLY A 668 -10.27 -12.09 33.61
N GLY A 669 -11.46 -12.69 33.48
CA GLY A 669 -12.43 -12.39 32.42
C GLY A 669 -13.37 -11.21 32.71
N ARG A 670 -12.90 -10.05 33.18
CA ARG A 670 -13.79 -8.96 33.65
C ARG A 670 -14.71 -8.39 32.56
N ARG A 671 -14.23 -8.24 31.31
CA ARG A 671 -15.06 -7.75 30.18
C ARG A 671 -16.07 -8.80 29.70
N THR A 672 -15.67 -10.06 29.61
CA THR A 672 -16.52 -11.21 29.24
C THR A 672 -17.58 -11.50 30.29
N ALA A 673 -17.23 -11.43 31.58
CA ALA A 673 -18.19 -11.51 32.69
C ALA A 673 -19.22 -10.37 32.64
N LYS A 674 -18.80 -9.12 32.34
CA LYS A 674 -19.70 -7.96 32.23
C LYS A 674 -20.66 -8.07 31.04
N ALA A 675 -20.23 -8.64 29.91
CA ALA A 675 -21.07 -8.90 28.75
C ALA A 675 -22.08 -10.04 29.01
N GLY A 676 -21.64 -11.15 29.62
CA GLY A 676 -22.50 -12.27 30.00
C GLY A 676 -23.56 -11.88 31.05
N PHE A 677 -23.17 -11.05 32.03
CA PHE A 677 -24.11 -10.51 33.03
C PHE A 677 -25.17 -9.60 32.41
N ARG A 678 -24.83 -8.76 31.42
CA ARG A 678 -25.81 -7.94 30.68
C ARG A 678 -26.79 -8.78 29.86
N LEU A 679 -26.31 -9.85 29.22
CA LEU A 679 -27.15 -10.81 28.49
C LEU A 679 -28.14 -11.52 29.42
N ALA A 680 -27.67 -12.00 30.58
CA ALA A 680 -28.50 -12.65 31.60
C ALA A 680 -29.54 -11.68 32.22
N VAL A 681 -29.18 -10.42 32.45
CA VAL A 681 -30.09 -9.39 33.00
C VAL A 681 -31.11 -8.92 31.97
N SER A 682 -30.76 -8.82 30.68
CA SER A 682 -31.70 -8.42 29.61
C SER A 682 -32.83 -9.46 29.40
N HIS A 683 -32.53 -10.76 29.61
CA HIS A 683 -33.53 -11.83 29.55
C HIS A 683 -34.44 -11.84 30.79
N LYS A 684 -33.95 -11.40 31.97
CA LYS A 684 -34.79 -11.19 33.18
C LYS A 684 -35.76 -10.03 33.03
N TRP A 685 -35.40 -8.93 32.35
CA TRP A 685 -36.29 -7.78 32.13
C TRP A 685 -37.54 -8.14 31.31
N LYS A 686 -37.49 -9.15 30.44
CA LYS A 686 -38.65 -9.63 29.67
C LYS A 686 -39.64 -10.50 30.46
N LYS A 687 -39.32 -10.92 31.70
CA LYS A 687 -40.16 -11.83 32.50
C LYS A 687 -40.63 -11.26 33.85
N GLY A 688 -40.50 -9.94 34.06
CA GLY A 688 -41.20 -9.17 35.10
C GLY A 688 -41.18 -9.74 36.52
N TRP A 689 -40.06 -9.67 37.24
CA TRP A 689 -39.97 -9.97 38.69
C TRP A 689 -39.10 -8.94 39.44
N ASP A 690 -39.39 -8.79 40.73
CA ASP A 690 -38.99 -7.71 41.67
C ASP A 690 -37.47 -7.60 41.96
N THR A 691 -36.97 -6.37 42.02
CA THR A 691 -35.54 -5.97 42.01
C THR A 691 -34.94 -5.73 43.39
N SER A 692 -35.68 -6.01 44.47
CA SER A 692 -35.29 -5.69 45.85
C SER A 692 -34.09 -6.48 46.40
N LYS A 693 -33.69 -7.62 45.79
CA LYS A 693 -32.56 -8.46 46.27
C LYS A 693 -31.21 -8.28 45.56
N LEU A 694 -31.10 -7.44 44.52
CA LEU A 694 -29.87 -7.26 43.72
C LEU A 694 -29.01 -6.04 44.12
N ARG A 695 -29.43 -5.24 45.12
CA ARG A 695 -28.69 -4.03 45.55
C ARG A 695 -27.59 -4.25 46.59
N SER A 696 -27.39 -5.47 47.11
CA SER A 696 -26.41 -5.68 48.20
C SER A 696 -24.97 -6.00 47.77
N CYS A 697 -24.69 -6.25 46.48
CA CYS A 697 -23.33 -6.60 46.01
C CYS A 697 -22.60 -5.47 45.28
N ASN A 698 -23.12 -4.23 45.29
CA ASN A 698 -22.51 -3.10 44.58
C ASN A 698 -22.32 -1.89 45.50
N MET A 699 -21.57 -2.06 46.59
CA MET A 699 -20.95 -0.95 47.32
C MET A 699 -19.63 -1.42 47.95
N LYS A 700 -18.52 -1.15 47.27
CA LYS A 700 -17.23 -0.70 47.83
C LYS A 700 -16.18 -0.66 46.72
N LYS A 701 -16.16 0.46 45.99
CA LYS A 701 -14.97 1.19 45.49
C LYS A 701 -15.45 2.23 44.48
N GLY A 702 -15.21 3.50 44.79
CA GLY A 702 -15.56 4.64 43.94
C GLY A 702 -16.29 5.76 44.66
N SER A 703 -15.87 6.12 45.88
CA SER A 703 -16.03 7.49 46.38
C SER A 703 -14.64 8.11 46.34
N ASP A 704 -14.37 8.83 45.26
CA ASP A 704 -13.51 10.00 45.15
C ASP A 704 -13.28 10.24 43.65
N LEU A 705 -13.54 11.48 43.21
CA LEU A 705 -13.51 11.97 41.82
C LEU A 705 -14.80 11.80 41.00
N ALA A 706 -15.88 12.49 41.41
CA ALA A 706 -16.92 12.95 40.49
C ALA A 706 -17.72 14.13 41.09
N GLU A 707 -17.07 15.29 41.23
CA GLU A 707 -17.79 16.56 41.40
C GLU A 707 -17.18 17.61 40.45
N ALA A 708 -17.56 17.52 39.17
CA ALA A 708 -17.59 18.66 38.26
C ALA A 708 -18.38 18.29 37.00
N ALA A 709 -19.24 19.20 36.57
CA ALA A 709 -19.94 19.28 35.29
C ALA A 709 -21.11 18.31 35.05
N ARG A 710 -22.30 18.75 35.49
CA ARG A 710 -23.54 18.58 34.71
C ARG A 710 -23.92 19.92 34.07
N PRO A 711 -24.65 19.90 32.94
CA PRO A 711 -24.72 21.00 31.98
C PRO A 711 -25.84 22.00 32.29
N ALA A 712 -25.63 23.24 31.84
CA ALA A 712 -26.65 24.14 31.33
C ALA A 712 -26.30 24.44 29.87
#